data_AF-A0A949SBL0-F1
#
_entry.id   AF-A0A949SBL0-F1
#
_cell.length_a   1.000
_cell.length_b   1.000
_cell.length_c   1.000
_cell.angle_alpha   90.00
_cell.angle_beta   90.00
_cell.angle_gamma   90.00
#
_symmetry.space_group_name_H-M   'P 1'
#
loop_
_entity.id
_entity.type
_entity.pdbx_description
1 polymer ?
#
loop_
_entity_poly.entity_id
_entity_poly.type
_entity_poly.pdbx_seq_one_letter_code
_entity_poly.pdbx_strand_id
1 'polypeptide(L)'
;MQPETCPSRKKHRCHQLANRLGMVLIPLLALILSGADSEIQESTADGPLPPAADKQVRFMVDVRPILQNKCIRCHGGGKNKGKFKIDTRETILEGGVSGPSAVVGDSTNSLLVRLVSGTDPDSVMPPEGTPLTAEQVGILRAWIDQGVQWDEGFILGVFKDAPIAPRKPDLPLPGPSGSTNPIDRFIEASTQGKETTIGQVVSDRVYARRVYLDIIGLLPAPEELDAFLADASTDKRDRLVKDLLSRNSDYAANWMTFWNDALRNDFAGTGYIDGGREQITSWLYRSLESNAPYDEFVSGLIHPTTEARGFIKGIIWRGVVNSSQTPEMQAAQNVAQVFMGINLKCASCHDSLISNWKLGDAYGFASAFAEKPLGIARCDTPTGTTATARFLYPELGEISADAPRDQRLARMAEILTGESNGRLTRTIINRLWARFFGRGLIEPVDEMDNDPWNPDLLDYLAYHLMETGYDLKSTIQLILASKAYQMPAVTLDLLNTKSYLFQGPVVRRMTAEQFRDAFGSIADVWSATSEAGFRIPGLPQDREKIRAWQLMADPLTTALGRPNREQVITSRQTLATTLQALEITNGQRITSLLRIGAGNLLQASAGDPEKIIETLFLKALGRLPLEEEKPVAHEIIGNPAHIEGVEDLLWSVAMLPEFQLIY
;
A
#
# COMPACT_ATOMS: atom_id res chain seq x y z
N MET A 1 18.93 28.99 -41.21
CA MET A 1 20.12 28.09 -41.18
C MET A 1 19.64 26.66 -41.11
N GLN A 2 20.41 25.71 -41.64
CA GLN A 2 19.97 24.33 -41.91
C GLN A 2 19.80 23.51 -40.61
N PRO A 3 18.94 22.46 -40.62
CA PRO A 3 18.89 21.47 -39.55
C PRO A 3 19.97 20.40 -39.77
N GLU A 4 20.83 20.18 -38.77
CA GLU A 4 21.77 19.04 -38.79
C GLU A 4 21.09 17.75 -38.35
N THR A 5 21.48 16.65 -39.00
CA THR A 5 20.84 15.33 -38.91
C THR A 5 21.35 14.49 -37.75
N CYS A 6 20.44 13.97 -36.92
CA CYS A 6 20.76 12.99 -35.88
C CYS A 6 21.11 11.60 -36.49
N PRO A 7 22.25 10.96 -36.10
CA PRO A 7 22.66 9.67 -36.66
C PRO A 7 21.88 8.48 -36.07
N SER A 8 21.19 7.73 -36.93
CA SER A 8 20.19 6.70 -36.62
C SER A 8 20.73 5.34 -36.12
N ARG A 9 21.91 5.27 -35.49
CA ARG A 9 22.55 3.99 -35.11
C ARG A 9 22.03 3.32 -33.82
N LYS A 10 21.28 4.01 -32.96
CA LYS A 10 20.84 3.47 -31.65
C LYS A 10 19.73 2.39 -31.68
N LYS A 11 19.12 2.07 -32.83
CA LYS A 11 17.92 1.17 -32.88
C LYS A 11 18.18 -0.32 -33.16
N HIS A 12 19.39 -0.74 -33.55
CA HIS A 12 19.62 -2.14 -33.97
C HIS A 12 20.44 -3.02 -33.00
N ARG A 13 21.15 -2.46 -32.01
CA ARG A 13 21.86 -3.27 -31.01
C ARG A 13 21.02 -3.66 -29.79
N CYS A 14 20.28 -2.73 -29.19
CA CYS A 14 19.45 -3.05 -28.00
C CYS A 14 18.29 -4.04 -28.27
N HIS A 15 17.78 -4.13 -29.51
CA HIS A 15 16.69 -5.06 -29.85
C HIS A 15 17.11 -6.53 -29.94
N GLN A 16 18.41 -6.86 -30.02
CA GLN A 16 18.85 -8.26 -30.06
C GLN A 16 18.96 -8.93 -28.67
N LEU A 17 19.04 -8.14 -27.57
CA LEU A 17 19.03 -8.70 -26.21
C LEU A 17 17.61 -9.11 -25.75
N ALA A 18 16.59 -8.30 -26.04
CA ALA A 18 15.21 -8.54 -25.60
C ALA A 18 14.59 -9.84 -26.16
N ASN A 19 15.14 -10.39 -27.25
CA ASN A 19 14.70 -11.66 -27.83
C ASN A 19 15.45 -12.91 -27.30
N ARG A 20 16.48 -12.75 -26.46
CA ARG A 20 17.16 -13.88 -25.79
C ARG A 20 16.77 -14.07 -24.33
N LEU A 21 16.14 -13.07 -23.71
CA LEU A 21 15.47 -13.16 -22.42
C LEU A 21 13.96 -13.06 -22.68
N GLY A 22 13.28 -14.22 -22.69
CA GLY A 22 11.98 -14.39 -23.35
C GLY A 22 10.88 -13.40 -22.94
N MET A 23 10.56 -12.44 -23.83
CA MET A 23 9.41 -11.55 -23.72
C MET A 23 8.48 -11.74 -24.93
N VAL A 24 7.34 -12.40 -24.72
CA VAL A 24 6.32 -12.58 -25.76
C VAL A 24 5.46 -11.32 -25.85
N LEU A 25 5.54 -10.60 -26.96
CA LEU A 25 4.71 -9.43 -27.26
C LEU A 25 3.89 -9.70 -28.54
N ILE A 26 2.58 -9.83 -28.37
CA ILE A 26 1.61 -10.06 -29.43
C ILE A 26 1.22 -8.71 -30.06
N PRO A 27 1.25 -8.56 -31.39
CA PRO A 27 0.65 -7.41 -32.05
C PRO A 27 -0.84 -7.66 -32.32
N LEU A 28 -1.71 -6.72 -31.92
CA LEU A 28 -3.06 -6.62 -32.48
C LEU A 28 -3.15 -5.39 -33.38
N LEU A 29 -3.61 -5.60 -34.60
CA LEU A 29 -3.70 -4.58 -35.65
C LEU A 29 -5.04 -3.81 -35.57
N ALA A 30 -5.04 -2.55 -36.02
CA ALA A 30 -6.24 -1.70 -36.06
C ALA A 30 -7.11 -1.94 -37.33
N LEU A 31 -8.42 -1.72 -37.21
CA LEU A 31 -9.46 -1.43 -38.24
C LEU A 31 -10.84 -1.45 -37.49
N ILE A 32 -11.95 -0.74 -37.78
CA ILE A 32 -12.40 0.24 -38.80
C ILE A 32 -13.15 1.38 -38.05
N LEU A 33 -13.22 2.60 -38.62
CA LEU A 33 -14.22 3.63 -38.28
C LEU A 33 -15.47 3.48 -39.15
N SER A 34 -16.66 3.38 -38.56
CA SER A 34 -17.93 3.63 -39.26
C SER A 34 -18.96 4.17 -38.29
N GLY A 35 -19.39 5.42 -38.48
CA GLY A 35 -20.54 5.98 -37.77
C GLY A 35 -21.85 5.46 -38.35
N ALA A 36 -22.89 5.46 -37.52
CA ALA A 36 -24.27 5.41 -37.94
C ALA A 36 -25.06 6.33 -37.01
N ASP A 37 -25.77 7.29 -37.59
CA ASP A 37 -26.79 8.04 -36.86
C ASP A 37 -27.89 7.08 -36.39
N SER A 38 -28.45 7.33 -35.21
CA SER A 38 -29.69 6.69 -34.77
C SER A 38 -30.62 7.74 -34.18
N GLU A 39 -31.81 7.83 -34.78
CA GLU A 39 -32.81 8.84 -34.49
C GLU A 39 -33.38 8.72 -33.07
N ILE A 40 -33.82 9.86 -32.52
CA ILE A 40 -34.56 9.90 -31.26
C ILE A 40 -35.97 9.40 -31.54
N GLN A 41 -36.39 8.31 -30.89
CA GLN A 41 -37.75 7.78 -31.00
C GLN A 41 -38.40 7.68 -29.61
N GLU A 42 -39.59 8.27 -29.47
CA GLU A 42 -40.30 8.41 -28.19
C GLU A 42 -41.11 7.16 -27.80
N SER A 43 -40.96 6.77 -26.53
CA SER A 43 -42.02 6.33 -25.59
C SER A 43 -43.14 5.38 -26.06
N THR A 44 -43.10 4.14 -25.54
CA THR A 44 -44.31 3.40 -25.12
C THR A 44 -44.06 2.73 -23.76
N ALA A 45 -45.10 2.62 -22.94
CA ALA A 45 -45.02 2.13 -21.55
C ALA A 45 -44.96 0.59 -21.41
N ASP A 46 -44.39 -0.10 -22.40
CA ASP A 46 -44.21 -1.56 -22.46
C ASP A 46 -42.85 -1.87 -23.13
N GLY A 47 -41.79 -1.22 -22.62
CA GLY A 47 -40.44 -1.32 -23.19
C GLY A 47 -39.81 -2.71 -22.99
N PRO A 48 -39.10 -3.27 -23.99
CA PRO A 48 -38.38 -4.52 -23.81
C PRO A 48 -37.29 -4.37 -22.74
N LEU A 49 -37.29 -5.28 -21.76
CA LEU A 49 -36.29 -5.29 -20.69
C LEU A 49 -34.86 -5.26 -21.27
N PRO A 50 -33.94 -4.42 -20.74
CA PRO A 50 -32.54 -4.37 -21.19
C PRO A 50 -31.91 -5.77 -21.27
N PRO A 51 -31.15 -6.10 -22.32
CA PRO A 51 -30.60 -7.45 -22.49
C PRO A 51 -29.72 -7.84 -21.30
N ALA A 52 -29.74 -9.13 -20.95
CA ALA A 52 -28.83 -9.68 -19.94
C ALA A 52 -27.38 -9.50 -20.42
N ALA A 53 -26.48 -9.18 -19.49
CA ALA A 53 -25.06 -8.97 -19.81
C ALA A 53 -24.40 -10.26 -20.32
N ASP A 54 -23.79 -10.21 -21.51
CA ASP A 54 -23.09 -11.33 -22.14
C ASP A 54 -21.68 -11.54 -21.53
N LYS A 55 -21.65 -11.84 -20.22
CA LYS A 55 -20.43 -12.22 -19.48
C LYS A 55 -20.79 -13.07 -18.27
N GLN A 56 -19.82 -13.86 -17.79
CA GLN A 56 -19.92 -14.47 -16.47
C GLN A 56 -19.95 -13.37 -15.39
N VAL A 57 -21.04 -13.29 -14.65
CA VAL A 57 -21.24 -12.28 -13.61
C VAL A 57 -20.62 -12.77 -12.30
N ARG A 58 -19.82 -11.93 -11.65
CA ARG A 58 -19.20 -12.23 -10.36
C ARG A 58 -19.85 -11.37 -9.28
N PHE A 59 -20.46 -12.01 -8.28
CA PHE A 59 -21.24 -11.32 -7.26
C PHE A 59 -20.50 -10.14 -6.62
N MET A 60 -19.29 -10.37 -6.09
CA MET A 60 -18.50 -9.34 -5.40
C MET A 60 -18.05 -8.16 -6.27
N VAL A 61 -17.94 -8.32 -7.59
CA VAL A 61 -17.41 -7.30 -8.50
C VAL A 61 -18.53 -6.57 -9.26
N ASP A 62 -19.52 -7.32 -9.74
CA ASP A 62 -20.53 -6.80 -10.66
C ASP A 62 -21.87 -6.49 -9.96
N VAL A 63 -22.31 -7.33 -9.01
CA VAL A 63 -23.67 -7.27 -8.42
C VAL A 63 -23.69 -6.53 -7.09
N ARG A 64 -22.76 -6.87 -6.18
CA ARG A 64 -22.64 -6.26 -4.86
C ARG A 64 -22.61 -4.72 -4.94
N PRO A 65 -21.85 -4.06 -5.83
CA PRO A 65 -21.87 -2.60 -5.93
C PRO A 65 -23.25 -2.02 -6.31
N ILE A 66 -24.05 -2.74 -7.10
CA ILE A 66 -25.41 -2.29 -7.47
C ILE A 66 -26.31 -2.37 -6.24
N LEU A 67 -26.38 -3.52 -5.58
CA LEU A 67 -27.20 -3.73 -4.38
C LEU A 67 -26.79 -2.79 -3.23
N GLN A 68 -25.47 -2.59 -3.04
CA GLN A 68 -24.89 -1.74 -2.01
C GLN A 68 -25.24 -0.26 -2.21
N ASN A 69 -25.19 0.25 -3.43
CA ASN A 69 -25.47 1.65 -3.72
C ASN A 69 -26.97 1.96 -3.89
N LYS A 70 -27.77 1.01 -4.40
CA LYS A 70 -29.19 1.25 -4.76
C LYS A 70 -30.20 0.69 -3.76
N CYS A 71 -29.85 -0.39 -3.04
CA CYS A 71 -30.84 -1.20 -2.32
C CYS A 71 -30.63 -1.25 -0.79
N ILE A 72 -29.39 -1.34 -0.29
CA ILE A 72 -29.09 -1.47 1.17
C ILE A 72 -29.79 -0.38 2.00
N ARG A 73 -29.85 0.86 1.50
CA ARG A 73 -30.44 2.02 2.22
C ARG A 73 -31.83 1.73 2.80
N CYS A 74 -32.61 0.85 2.18
CA CYS A 74 -33.97 0.46 2.59
C CYS A 74 -34.16 -1.03 2.93
N HIS A 75 -33.28 -1.92 2.44
CA HIS A 75 -33.49 -3.38 2.48
C HIS A 75 -32.33 -4.21 3.07
N GLY A 76 -31.26 -3.58 3.57
CA GLY A 76 -30.14 -4.31 4.19
C GLY A 76 -29.63 -3.60 5.45
N GLY A 77 -28.72 -4.27 6.17
CA GLY A 77 -28.14 -3.73 7.41
C GLY A 77 -29.20 -3.58 8.51
N GLY A 78 -30.06 -4.60 8.65
CA GLY A 78 -31.18 -4.62 9.60
C GLY A 78 -32.44 -3.85 9.16
N LYS A 79 -32.42 -3.15 8.02
CA LYS A 79 -33.60 -2.48 7.44
C LYS A 79 -34.34 -3.42 6.48
N ASN A 80 -35.66 -3.39 6.51
CA ASN A 80 -36.50 -4.31 5.73
C ASN A 80 -37.81 -3.66 5.23
N LYS A 81 -37.72 -2.53 4.50
CA LYS A 81 -38.92 -1.92 3.88
C LYS A 81 -39.64 -2.94 3.00
N GLY A 82 -40.97 -2.97 3.06
CA GLY A 82 -41.79 -4.00 2.39
C GLY A 82 -41.57 -5.43 2.91
N LYS A 83 -41.00 -5.59 4.11
CA LYS A 83 -40.46 -6.85 4.66
C LYS A 83 -39.35 -7.52 3.82
N PHE A 84 -38.91 -6.87 2.73
CA PHE A 84 -37.88 -7.39 1.84
C PHE A 84 -36.49 -7.11 2.40
N LYS A 85 -35.66 -8.16 2.44
CA LYS A 85 -34.28 -8.16 2.92
C LYS A 85 -33.32 -8.63 1.82
N ILE A 86 -32.17 -7.99 1.70
CA ILE A 86 -31.12 -8.36 0.73
C ILE A 86 -29.83 -8.83 1.39
N ASP A 87 -29.86 -9.10 2.70
CA ASP A 87 -28.68 -9.40 3.50
C ASP A 87 -28.03 -10.74 3.09
N THR A 88 -28.78 -11.76 2.64
CA THR A 88 -28.23 -13.00 2.09
C THR A 88 -28.92 -13.43 0.79
N ARG A 89 -28.35 -14.45 0.12
CA ARG A 89 -28.96 -15.11 -1.05
C ARG A 89 -30.36 -15.65 -0.75
N GLU A 90 -30.56 -16.21 0.44
CA GLU A 90 -31.83 -16.78 0.87
C GLU A 90 -32.87 -15.68 1.06
N THR A 91 -32.51 -14.60 1.76
CA THR A 91 -33.46 -13.50 2.03
C THR A 91 -33.84 -12.74 0.76
N ILE A 92 -32.89 -12.55 -0.18
CA ILE A 92 -33.22 -11.88 -1.44
C ILE A 92 -34.14 -12.75 -2.31
N LEU A 93 -33.96 -14.08 -2.31
CA LEU A 93 -34.85 -15.00 -3.02
C LEU A 93 -36.24 -15.09 -2.37
N GLU A 94 -36.31 -15.18 -1.04
CA GLU A 94 -37.56 -15.18 -0.26
C GLU A 94 -38.46 -13.97 -0.58
N GLY A 95 -37.85 -12.80 -0.79
CA GLY A 95 -38.55 -11.60 -1.20
C GLY A 95 -39.24 -10.87 -0.04
N GLY A 96 -40.45 -10.35 -0.28
CA GLY A 96 -41.14 -9.48 0.69
C GLY A 96 -42.66 -9.67 0.68
N VAL A 97 -43.40 -8.63 1.10
CA VAL A 97 -44.88 -8.67 1.09
C VAL A 97 -45.48 -8.92 -0.29
N SER A 98 -44.73 -8.63 -1.36
CA SER A 98 -45.13 -8.85 -2.76
C SER A 98 -44.74 -10.22 -3.31
N GLY A 99 -44.24 -11.14 -2.47
CA GLY A 99 -43.75 -12.47 -2.86
C GLY A 99 -42.24 -12.52 -3.17
N PRO A 100 -41.77 -13.65 -3.74
CA PRO A 100 -40.36 -13.88 -4.08
C PRO A 100 -39.79 -12.78 -4.99
N SER A 101 -38.57 -12.32 -4.72
CA SER A 101 -38.00 -11.24 -5.55
C SER A 101 -37.39 -11.75 -6.85
N ALA A 102 -36.85 -12.97 -6.89
CA ALA A 102 -36.23 -13.52 -8.10
C ALA A 102 -36.55 -15.01 -8.28
N VAL A 103 -36.75 -15.39 -9.55
CA VAL A 103 -36.88 -16.76 -10.01
C VAL A 103 -35.52 -17.18 -10.55
N VAL A 104 -34.85 -18.12 -9.88
CA VAL A 104 -33.49 -18.54 -10.24
C VAL A 104 -33.49 -19.16 -11.65
N GLY A 105 -32.66 -18.63 -12.55
CA GLY A 105 -32.63 -19.03 -13.96
C GLY A 105 -33.65 -18.32 -14.87
N ASP A 106 -34.47 -17.41 -14.33
CA ASP A 106 -35.46 -16.64 -15.10
C ASP A 106 -35.54 -15.17 -14.63
N SER A 107 -34.66 -14.34 -15.18
CA SER A 107 -34.64 -12.91 -14.95
C SER A 107 -35.84 -12.17 -15.54
N THR A 108 -36.56 -12.77 -16.50
CA THR A 108 -37.67 -12.13 -17.20
C THR A 108 -38.92 -12.12 -16.33
N ASN A 109 -39.20 -13.22 -15.63
CA ASN A 109 -40.31 -13.32 -14.67
C ASN A 109 -39.94 -12.92 -13.23
N SER A 110 -38.73 -12.42 -13.00
CA SER A 110 -38.25 -12.00 -11.68
C SER A 110 -38.79 -10.61 -11.27
N LEU A 111 -39.50 -10.56 -10.14
CA LEU A 111 -40.08 -9.34 -9.58
C LEU A 111 -39.04 -8.22 -9.39
N LEU A 112 -37.83 -8.54 -8.92
CA LEU A 112 -36.72 -7.62 -8.73
C LEU A 112 -36.40 -6.88 -10.03
N VAL A 113 -36.26 -7.60 -11.14
CA VAL A 113 -35.96 -7.04 -12.47
C VAL A 113 -37.08 -6.12 -12.93
N ARG A 114 -38.34 -6.52 -12.76
CA ARG A 114 -39.52 -5.70 -13.11
C ARG A 114 -39.59 -4.38 -12.33
N LEU A 115 -39.21 -4.40 -11.04
CA LEU A 115 -39.20 -3.19 -10.21
C LEU A 115 -38.03 -2.26 -10.54
N VAL A 116 -36.83 -2.79 -10.85
CA VAL A 116 -35.64 -1.94 -11.13
C VAL A 116 -35.49 -1.50 -12.59
N SER A 117 -36.20 -2.13 -13.52
CA SER A 117 -36.22 -1.75 -14.94
C SER A 117 -37.11 -0.55 -15.24
N GLY A 118 -37.99 -0.15 -14.31
CA GLY A 118 -38.94 0.94 -14.51
C GLY A 118 -40.13 0.60 -15.40
N THR A 119 -40.36 -0.69 -15.72
CA THR A 119 -41.51 -1.13 -16.54
C THR A 119 -42.85 -1.03 -15.82
N ASP A 120 -42.86 -0.86 -14.50
CA ASP A 120 -44.05 -0.59 -13.68
C ASP A 120 -43.92 0.83 -13.09
N PRO A 121 -44.58 1.85 -13.69
CA PRO A 121 -44.44 3.24 -13.27
C PRO A 121 -44.84 3.52 -11.82
N ASP A 122 -45.77 2.72 -11.28
CA ASP A 122 -46.32 2.90 -9.94
C ASP A 122 -45.48 2.20 -8.85
N SER A 123 -44.50 1.37 -9.23
CA SER A 123 -43.68 0.56 -8.30
C SER A 123 -42.18 0.55 -8.60
N VAL A 124 -41.64 1.61 -9.23
CA VAL A 124 -40.21 1.70 -9.57
C VAL A 124 -39.29 1.67 -8.33
N MET A 125 -38.21 0.89 -8.41
CA MET A 125 -37.17 0.80 -7.39
C MET A 125 -35.80 1.28 -7.92
N PRO A 126 -35.04 2.12 -7.17
CA PRO A 126 -35.40 2.74 -5.89
C PRO A 126 -36.44 3.87 -6.06
N PRO A 127 -37.35 4.08 -5.09
CA PRO A 127 -38.42 5.09 -5.19
C PRO A 127 -37.91 6.54 -4.99
N GLU A 128 -36.65 6.69 -4.57
CA GLU A 128 -35.96 7.96 -4.38
C GLU A 128 -34.50 7.78 -4.82
N GLY A 129 -33.97 8.77 -5.53
CA GLY A 129 -32.60 8.76 -6.05
C GLY A 129 -32.55 8.46 -7.54
N THR A 130 -31.37 8.14 -8.06
CA THR A 130 -31.21 7.77 -9.48
C THR A 130 -31.67 6.32 -9.72
N PRO A 131 -32.48 6.06 -10.77
CA PRO A 131 -32.78 4.70 -11.24
C PRO A 131 -31.52 3.89 -11.56
N LEU A 132 -31.68 2.59 -11.79
CA LEU A 132 -30.59 1.76 -12.33
C LEU A 132 -30.41 2.05 -13.82
N THR A 133 -29.17 1.96 -14.32
CA THR A 133 -28.92 2.04 -15.77
C THR A 133 -29.32 0.74 -16.46
N ALA A 134 -29.56 0.79 -17.78
CA ALA A 134 -29.84 -0.40 -18.58
C ALA A 134 -28.75 -1.49 -18.43
N GLU A 135 -27.47 -1.09 -18.32
CA GLU A 135 -26.35 -1.97 -18.03
C GLU A 135 -26.45 -2.62 -16.64
N GLN A 136 -26.78 -1.86 -15.59
CA GLN A 136 -26.96 -2.38 -14.23
C GLN A 136 -28.12 -3.38 -14.16
N VAL A 137 -29.23 -3.09 -14.86
CA VAL A 137 -30.35 -4.03 -15.00
C VAL A 137 -29.89 -5.29 -15.76
N GLY A 138 -29.14 -5.16 -16.85
CA GLY A 138 -28.58 -6.29 -17.60
C GLY A 138 -27.64 -7.18 -16.78
N ILE A 139 -26.84 -6.60 -15.88
CA ILE A 139 -26.00 -7.34 -14.93
C ILE A 139 -26.87 -8.12 -13.92
N LEU A 140 -27.89 -7.48 -13.33
CA LEU A 140 -28.81 -8.16 -12.40
C LEU A 140 -29.60 -9.29 -13.09
N ARG A 141 -29.98 -9.10 -14.36
CA ARG A 141 -30.61 -10.16 -15.16
C ARG A 141 -29.68 -11.36 -15.35
N ALA A 142 -28.50 -11.12 -15.91
CA ALA A 142 -27.51 -12.18 -16.13
C ALA A 142 -27.13 -12.90 -14.83
N TRP A 143 -27.06 -12.19 -13.70
CA TRP A 143 -26.84 -12.81 -12.39
C TRP A 143 -27.95 -13.78 -11.95
N ILE A 144 -29.21 -13.40 -12.18
CA ILE A 144 -30.38 -14.26 -11.88
C ILE A 144 -30.39 -15.48 -12.80
N ASP A 145 -30.17 -15.27 -14.09
CA ASP A 145 -30.11 -16.32 -15.12
C ASP A 145 -28.95 -17.30 -14.83
N GLN A 146 -27.81 -16.81 -14.31
CA GLN A 146 -26.65 -17.60 -13.90
C GLN A 146 -26.75 -18.22 -12.48
N GLY A 147 -27.96 -18.25 -11.89
CA GLY A 147 -28.23 -19.00 -10.67
C GLY A 147 -28.22 -18.21 -9.35
N VAL A 148 -28.13 -16.88 -9.41
CA VAL A 148 -28.02 -15.98 -8.23
C VAL A 148 -26.82 -16.41 -7.37
N GLN A 149 -25.61 -16.44 -7.96
CA GLN A 149 -24.40 -16.80 -7.23
C GLN A 149 -24.11 -15.80 -6.10
N TRP A 150 -23.66 -16.31 -4.96
CA TRP A 150 -23.39 -15.55 -3.75
C TRP A 150 -22.20 -16.16 -3.03
N ASP A 151 -21.35 -15.34 -2.41
CA ASP A 151 -20.15 -15.79 -1.71
C ASP A 151 -20.55 -16.43 -0.37
N GLU A 152 -20.11 -17.66 -0.12
CA GLU A 152 -20.53 -18.46 1.04
C GLU A 152 -20.19 -17.75 2.36
N GLY A 153 -21.20 -17.60 3.24
CA GLY A 153 -21.09 -16.89 4.51
C GLY A 153 -21.07 -15.35 4.43
N PHE A 154 -21.11 -14.75 3.23
CA PHE A 154 -21.19 -13.30 3.08
C PHE A 154 -22.58 -12.77 3.43
N ILE A 155 -22.64 -11.72 4.28
CA ILE A 155 -23.89 -11.03 4.64
C ILE A 155 -23.78 -9.55 4.23
N LEU A 156 -24.65 -9.13 3.31
CA LEU A 156 -24.63 -7.78 2.73
C LEU A 156 -25.14 -6.73 3.73
N GLY A 157 -24.27 -5.79 4.12
CA GLY A 157 -24.61 -4.71 5.03
C GLY A 157 -24.46 -5.05 6.52
N VAL A 158 -23.89 -6.21 6.85
CA VAL A 158 -23.36 -6.51 8.18
C VAL A 158 -21.83 -6.39 8.10
N PHE A 159 -21.26 -5.53 8.93
CA PHE A 159 -19.80 -5.39 9.06
C PHE A 159 -19.37 -5.96 10.41
N LYS A 160 -18.24 -6.64 10.42
CA LYS A 160 -17.60 -7.10 11.66
C LYS A 160 -16.94 -5.90 12.36
N ASP A 161 -16.85 -5.98 13.68
CA ASP A 161 -15.99 -5.12 14.49
C ASP A 161 -14.92 -6.01 15.13
N ALA A 162 -13.63 -5.71 14.90
CA ALA A 162 -12.55 -6.51 15.47
C ALA A 162 -12.37 -6.22 16.98
N PRO A 163 -12.07 -7.24 17.82
CA PRO A 163 -11.82 -7.04 19.25
C PRO A 163 -10.73 -6.02 19.53
N ILE A 164 -11.04 -5.02 20.37
CA ILE A 164 -10.13 -3.92 20.68
C ILE A 164 -9.12 -4.28 21.77
N ALA A 165 -9.54 -5.00 22.81
CA ALA A 165 -8.67 -5.42 23.90
C ALA A 165 -7.45 -6.22 23.39
N PRO A 166 -6.25 -6.05 23.99
CA PRO A 166 -5.11 -6.90 23.67
C PRO A 166 -5.37 -8.35 24.07
N ARG A 167 -4.72 -9.28 23.39
CA ARG A 167 -4.74 -10.72 23.72
C ARG A 167 -3.32 -11.26 23.66
N LYS A 168 -2.94 -12.11 24.61
CA LYS A 168 -1.69 -12.90 24.57
C LYS A 168 -2.05 -14.35 24.23
N PRO A 169 -1.82 -14.82 22.99
CA PRO A 169 -2.04 -16.21 22.63
C PRO A 169 -0.96 -17.11 23.22
N ASP A 170 -1.34 -18.34 23.56
CA ASP A 170 -0.37 -19.37 23.95
C ASP A 170 0.53 -19.74 22.78
N LEU A 171 1.83 -19.93 23.04
CA LEU A 171 2.79 -20.30 22.01
C LEU A 171 2.63 -21.77 21.61
N PRO A 172 2.31 -22.10 20.33
CA PRO A 172 2.13 -23.48 19.88
C PRO A 172 3.38 -24.32 20.10
N LEU A 173 3.25 -25.64 20.29
CA LEU A 173 4.38 -26.56 20.43
C LEU A 173 5.32 -26.49 19.19
N PRO A 174 6.62 -26.85 19.32
CA PRO A 174 7.55 -26.80 18.19
C PRO A 174 7.08 -27.71 17.05
N GLY A 175 7.01 -27.17 15.83
CA GLY A 175 6.61 -27.92 14.65
C GLY A 175 7.78 -28.64 13.96
N PRO A 176 7.55 -29.20 12.75
CA PRO A 176 8.48 -30.09 12.07
C PRO A 176 9.86 -29.49 11.76
N SER A 177 9.98 -28.17 11.59
CA SER A 177 11.29 -27.53 11.36
C SER A 177 12.13 -27.41 12.65
N GLY A 178 11.56 -27.68 13.82
CA GLY A 178 12.21 -27.50 15.11
C GLY A 178 12.56 -26.04 15.43
N SER A 179 11.93 -25.06 14.77
CA SER A 179 12.23 -23.64 15.03
C SER A 179 11.82 -23.23 16.44
N THR A 180 12.69 -22.47 17.11
CA THR A 180 12.39 -21.83 18.39
C THR A 180 11.72 -20.48 18.22
N ASN A 181 11.78 -19.86 17.03
CA ASN A 181 11.15 -18.56 16.76
C ASN A 181 9.62 -18.70 16.84
N PRO A 182 8.93 -17.86 17.64
CA PRO A 182 7.47 -17.86 17.76
C PRO A 182 6.71 -17.80 16.44
N ILE A 183 7.16 -16.97 15.49
CA ILE A 183 6.48 -16.74 14.21
C ILE A 183 6.40 -18.05 13.42
N ASP A 184 7.51 -18.78 13.33
CA ASP A 184 7.56 -20.06 12.64
C ASP A 184 6.59 -21.05 13.27
N ARG A 185 6.51 -21.10 14.61
CA ARG A 185 5.61 -22.01 15.35
C ARG A 185 4.12 -21.69 15.11
N PHE A 186 3.74 -20.42 15.03
CA PHE A 186 2.36 -20.03 14.67
C PHE A 186 2.00 -20.35 13.22
N ILE A 187 2.94 -20.30 12.28
CA ILE A 187 2.68 -20.64 10.87
C ILE A 187 2.71 -22.16 10.68
N GLU A 188 3.62 -22.88 11.32
CA GLU A 188 3.62 -24.35 11.35
C GLU A 188 2.30 -24.89 11.95
N ALA A 189 1.80 -24.27 13.03
CA ALA A 189 0.51 -24.61 13.63
C ALA A 189 -0.68 -24.38 12.68
N SER A 190 -0.73 -23.24 11.96
CA SER A 190 -1.82 -22.95 11.03
C SER A 190 -1.73 -23.73 9.70
N THR A 191 -0.60 -24.38 9.41
CA THR A 191 -0.36 -25.19 8.21
C THR A 191 -0.40 -26.71 8.45
N GLN A 192 -0.68 -27.17 9.69
CA GLN A 192 -0.75 -28.60 10.00
C GLN A 192 -1.73 -29.35 9.09
N GLY A 193 -1.27 -30.47 8.51
CA GLY A 193 -2.04 -31.29 7.57
C GLY A 193 -2.05 -30.81 6.12
N LYS A 194 -1.32 -29.73 5.79
CA LYS A 194 -1.09 -29.26 4.41
C LYS A 194 0.40 -29.39 4.05
N GLU A 195 0.71 -29.54 2.76
CA GLU A 195 2.10 -29.44 2.30
C GLU A 195 2.64 -28.04 2.59
N THR A 196 3.77 -27.96 3.29
CA THR A 196 4.34 -26.70 3.78
C THR A 196 5.85 -26.63 3.51
N THR A 197 6.31 -25.48 3.05
CA THR A 197 7.68 -25.22 2.59
C THR A 197 8.57 -24.52 3.62
N ILE A 198 8.09 -24.31 4.86
CA ILE A 198 8.75 -23.51 5.93
C ILE A 198 10.16 -24.01 6.29
N GLY A 199 10.50 -25.27 5.96
CA GLY A 199 11.85 -25.82 6.12
C GLY A 199 12.88 -25.36 5.08
N GLN A 200 12.46 -24.80 3.94
CA GLN A 200 13.37 -24.33 2.88
C GLN A 200 13.69 -22.84 3.07
N VAL A 201 14.98 -22.52 3.18
CA VAL A 201 15.47 -21.13 3.30
C VAL A 201 16.34 -20.75 2.10
N VAL A 202 16.34 -19.47 1.76
CA VAL A 202 17.21 -18.93 0.70
C VAL A 202 18.69 -18.94 1.09
N SER A 203 19.56 -18.85 0.09
CA SER A 203 21.01 -18.67 0.28
C SER A 203 21.34 -17.39 1.06
N ASP A 204 22.50 -17.39 1.74
CA ASP A 204 22.96 -16.23 2.53
C ASP A 204 23.06 -14.95 1.71
N ARG A 205 23.48 -15.02 0.43
CA ARG A 205 23.53 -13.86 -0.47
C ARG A 205 22.16 -13.21 -0.67
N VAL A 206 21.13 -14.02 -0.89
CA VAL A 206 19.74 -13.53 -1.08
C VAL A 206 19.20 -12.98 0.23
N TYR A 207 19.43 -13.67 1.35
CA TYR A 207 19.04 -13.19 2.68
C TYR A 207 19.68 -11.83 3.01
N ALA A 208 21.01 -11.69 2.84
CA ALA A 208 21.71 -10.45 3.11
C ALA A 208 21.15 -9.29 2.26
N ARG A 209 21.02 -9.49 0.93
CA ARG A 209 20.42 -8.48 0.03
C ARG A 209 19.03 -8.04 0.50
N ARG A 210 18.17 -9.01 0.86
CA ARG A 210 16.80 -8.76 1.33
C ARG A 210 16.78 -7.91 2.60
N VAL A 211 17.58 -8.30 3.60
CA VAL A 211 17.67 -7.64 4.91
C VAL A 211 18.27 -6.23 4.82
N TYR A 212 19.34 -6.04 4.03
CA TYR A 212 19.94 -4.73 3.80
C TYR A 212 18.94 -3.73 3.20
N LEU A 213 18.18 -4.15 2.18
CA LEU A 213 17.14 -3.32 1.57
C LEU A 213 15.96 -3.06 2.52
N ASP A 214 15.52 -4.06 3.28
CA ASP A 214 14.38 -3.92 4.20
C ASP A 214 14.69 -3.02 5.42
N ILE A 215 15.89 -3.13 6.00
CA ILE A 215 16.29 -2.37 7.19
C ILE A 215 16.82 -0.98 6.80
N ILE A 216 17.86 -0.88 5.97
CA ILE A 216 18.57 0.38 5.66
C ILE A 216 18.34 0.92 4.23
N GLY A 217 17.68 0.15 3.35
CA GLY A 217 17.29 0.63 2.02
C GLY A 217 18.44 0.77 1.04
N LEU A 218 19.59 0.16 1.34
CA LEU A 218 20.81 0.16 0.51
C LEU A 218 21.15 -1.27 0.08
N LEU A 219 22.03 -1.39 -0.90
CA LEU A 219 22.66 -2.68 -1.23
C LEU A 219 23.84 -2.94 -0.28
N PRO A 220 24.14 -4.21 0.06
CA PRO A 220 25.34 -4.52 0.84
C PRO A 220 26.59 -4.12 0.08
N ALA A 221 27.57 -3.55 0.79
CA ALA A 221 28.89 -3.36 0.22
C ALA A 221 29.53 -4.73 -0.07
N PRO A 222 30.30 -4.92 -1.17
CA PRO A 222 30.91 -6.21 -1.48
C PRO A 222 31.73 -6.79 -0.33
N GLU A 223 32.49 -5.95 0.37
CA GLU A 223 33.36 -6.33 1.48
C GLU A 223 32.57 -6.80 2.71
N GLU A 224 31.42 -6.17 2.99
CA GLU A 224 30.52 -6.60 4.07
C GLU A 224 29.80 -7.91 3.72
N LEU A 225 29.39 -8.06 2.45
CA LEU A 225 28.75 -9.27 1.95
C LEU A 225 29.71 -10.45 2.02
N ASP A 226 30.95 -10.30 1.54
CA ASP A 226 31.97 -11.35 1.58
C ASP A 226 32.29 -11.77 3.01
N ALA A 227 32.39 -10.80 3.95
CA ALA A 227 32.57 -11.10 5.37
C ALA A 227 31.40 -11.91 5.96
N PHE A 228 30.15 -11.58 5.61
CA PHE A 228 28.96 -12.31 6.04
C PHE A 228 28.83 -13.71 5.40
N LEU A 229 29.27 -13.87 4.15
CA LEU A 229 29.31 -15.15 3.46
C LEU A 229 30.39 -16.07 4.05
N ALA A 230 31.54 -15.51 4.46
CA ALA A 230 32.64 -16.25 5.10
C ALA A 230 32.36 -16.64 6.56
N ASP A 231 31.46 -15.96 7.27
CA ASP A 231 31.07 -16.32 8.64
C ASP A 231 30.34 -17.68 8.66
N ALA A 232 30.84 -18.61 9.47
CA ALA A 232 30.29 -19.95 9.66
C ALA A 232 29.39 -20.09 10.91
N SER A 233 29.17 -19.00 11.65
CA SER A 233 28.43 -19.01 12.91
C SER A 233 26.93 -19.24 12.68
N THR A 234 26.31 -20.08 13.51
CA THR A 234 24.88 -20.46 13.38
C THR A 234 23.92 -19.31 13.64
N ASP A 235 24.34 -18.26 14.34
CA ASP A 235 23.60 -17.05 14.69
C ASP A 235 23.85 -15.87 13.73
N LYS A 236 24.71 -16.02 12.71
CA LYS A 236 25.16 -14.91 11.86
C LYS A 236 24.03 -14.10 11.23
N ARG A 237 22.91 -14.75 10.89
CA ARG A 237 21.72 -14.10 10.29
C ARG A 237 21.02 -13.14 11.27
N ASP A 238 20.93 -13.51 12.54
CA ASP A 238 20.39 -12.67 13.62
C ASP A 238 21.38 -11.55 13.99
N ARG A 239 22.69 -11.85 14.01
CA ARG A 239 23.72 -10.82 14.18
C ARG A 239 23.70 -9.75 13.08
N LEU A 240 23.53 -10.14 11.82
CA LEU A 240 23.42 -9.20 10.71
C LEU A 240 22.21 -8.27 10.86
N VAL A 241 21.05 -8.82 11.26
CA VAL A 241 19.84 -8.02 11.50
C VAL A 241 20.06 -7.02 12.65
N LYS A 242 20.68 -7.46 13.75
CA LYS A 242 21.04 -6.59 14.89
C LYS A 242 22.00 -5.47 14.49
N ASP A 243 23.06 -5.80 13.76
CA ASP A 243 24.04 -4.81 13.27
C ASP A 243 23.35 -3.73 12.44
N LEU A 244 22.57 -4.13 11.42
CA LEU A 244 21.87 -3.19 10.55
C LEU A 244 20.81 -2.35 11.29
N LEU A 245 20.10 -2.92 12.27
CA LEU A 245 19.18 -2.15 13.13
C LEU A 245 19.90 -1.14 14.02
N SER A 246 21.16 -1.42 14.41
CA SER A 246 21.99 -0.53 15.22
C SER A 246 22.56 0.67 14.44
N ARG A 247 22.58 0.59 13.09
CA ARG A 247 22.95 1.70 12.18
C ARG A 247 21.84 2.77 12.15
N ASN A 248 21.67 3.47 13.28
CA ASN A 248 20.52 4.33 13.57
C ASN A 248 20.19 5.34 12.47
N SER A 249 21.19 6.02 11.90
CA SER A 249 21.00 7.03 10.86
C SER A 249 20.58 6.41 9.51
N ASP A 250 21.15 5.26 9.13
CA ASP A 250 20.80 4.53 7.90
C ASP A 250 19.40 3.90 7.99
N TYR A 251 19.06 3.37 9.17
CA TYR A 251 17.71 2.94 9.53
C TYR A 251 16.74 4.12 9.41
N ALA A 252 17.00 5.24 10.10
CA ALA A 252 16.12 6.41 10.06
C ALA A 252 15.89 6.87 8.62
N ALA A 253 16.96 7.01 7.83
CA ALA A 253 16.91 7.37 6.41
C ALA A 253 16.00 6.47 5.55
N ASN A 254 16.02 5.15 5.74
CA ASN A 254 15.12 4.24 5.03
C ASN A 254 13.66 4.36 5.51
N TRP A 255 13.47 4.48 6.82
CA TRP A 255 12.15 4.50 7.45
C TRP A 255 11.44 5.86 7.31
N MET A 256 12.18 6.94 7.02
CA MET A 256 11.61 8.21 6.55
C MET A 256 10.66 7.99 5.38
N THR A 257 10.99 7.14 4.40
CA THR A 257 10.11 6.88 3.25
C THR A 257 8.77 6.29 3.66
N PHE A 258 8.76 5.32 4.59
CA PHE A 258 7.54 4.68 5.09
C PHE A 258 6.66 5.69 5.86
N TRP A 259 7.26 6.42 6.80
CA TRP A 259 6.52 7.34 7.65
C TRP A 259 6.12 8.63 6.94
N ASN A 260 6.89 9.11 5.95
CA ASN A 260 6.50 10.25 5.13
C ASN A 260 5.22 9.96 4.32
N ASP A 261 5.09 8.75 3.78
CA ASP A 261 3.92 8.30 3.03
C ASP A 261 2.69 8.17 3.94
N ALA A 262 2.84 7.53 5.11
CA ALA A 262 1.75 7.34 6.08
C ALA A 262 1.32 8.67 6.73
N LEU A 263 2.27 9.51 7.15
CA LEU A 263 2.02 10.75 7.89
C LEU A 263 1.80 11.98 7.00
N ARG A 264 1.70 11.83 5.67
CA ARG A 264 1.58 12.96 4.74
C ARG A 264 2.66 14.01 5.01
N ASN A 265 3.93 13.61 5.03
CA ASN A 265 5.07 14.54 5.17
C ASN A 265 5.87 14.64 3.88
N ASP A 266 5.93 15.83 3.27
CA ASP A 266 6.68 16.10 2.05
C ASP A 266 7.35 17.48 2.11
N PHE A 267 8.19 17.79 1.13
CA PHE A 267 8.95 19.04 1.09
C PHE A 267 8.24 20.18 0.35
N ALA A 268 7.24 19.86 -0.47
CA ALA A 268 6.43 20.80 -1.23
C ALA A 268 5.02 20.25 -1.49
N GLY A 269 4.17 21.04 -2.15
CA GLY A 269 2.81 20.66 -2.53
C GLY A 269 1.76 21.68 -2.10
N THR A 270 0.52 21.45 -2.53
CA THR A 270 -0.65 22.34 -2.33
C THR A 270 -0.74 22.94 -0.92
N GLY A 271 -0.75 22.08 0.10
CA GLY A 271 -0.89 22.51 1.50
C GLY A 271 0.28 23.30 2.09
N TYR A 272 1.48 23.26 1.49
CA TYR A 272 2.65 24.01 1.98
C TYR A 272 2.69 25.45 1.47
N ILE A 273 2.03 25.75 0.34
CA ILE A 273 2.01 27.09 -0.28
C ILE A 273 1.25 28.10 0.60
N ASP A 274 0.13 27.67 1.19
CA ASP A 274 -0.74 28.52 2.01
C ASP A 274 -0.52 28.33 3.53
N GLY A 275 0.58 27.66 3.92
CA GLY A 275 0.93 27.43 5.32
C GLY A 275 0.00 26.48 6.09
N GLY A 276 -0.89 25.76 5.40
CA GLY A 276 -1.79 24.77 5.99
C GLY A 276 -1.01 23.58 6.57
N ARG A 277 -0.13 22.98 5.75
CA ARG A 277 0.80 21.92 6.17
C ARG A 277 2.11 22.50 6.70
N GLU A 278 2.68 21.82 7.68
CA GLU A 278 4.03 22.07 8.19
C GLU A 278 4.84 20.77 8.08
N GLN A 279 6.15 20.88 7.87
CA GLN A 279 7.03 19.72 7.74
C GLN A 279 7.39 19.19 9.13
N ILE A 280 7.24 17.89 9.34
CA ILE A 280 7.65 17.20 10.57
C ILE A 280 9.00 16.49 10.43
N THR A 281 9.68 16.67 9.29
CA THR A 281 10.86 15.89 8.88
C THR A 281 11.97 15.83 9.94
N SER A 282 12.30 16.96 10.57
CA SER A 282 13.35 17.02 11.60
C SER A 282 12.97 16.26 12.87
N TRP A 283 11.70 16.35 13.29
CA TRP A 283 11.19 15.60 14.44
C TRP A 283 11.12 14.11 14.11
N LEU A 284 10.51 13.76 12.97
CA LEU A 284 10.32 12.39 12.52
C LEU A 284 11.65 11.64 12.39
N TYR A 285 12.64 12.25 11.74
CA TYR A 285 13.97 11.64 11.60
C TYR A 285 14.61 11.39 12.97
N ARG A 286 14.59 12.39 13.88
CA ARG A 286 15.20 12.26 15.22
C ARG A 286 14.53 11.15 16.02
N SER A 287 13.20 11.06 16.01
CA SER A 287 12.46 9.99 16.68
C SER A 287 12.79 8.58 16.14
N LEU A 288 13.07 8.46 14.83
CA LEU A 288 13.49 7.19 14.23
C LEU A 288 14.96 6.85 14.54
N GLU A 289 15.84 7.85 14.54
CA GLU A 289 17.26 7.71 14.86
C GLU A 289 17.49 7.36 16.33
N SER A 290 16.71 7.96 17.25
CA SER A 290 16.74 7.67 18.68
C SER A 290 16.01 6.37 19.08
N ASN A 291 15.37 5.69 18.13
CA ASN A 291 14.45 4.56 18.38
C ASN A 291 13.40 4.88 19.45
N ALA A 292 12.68 6.00 19.29
CA ALA A 292 11.60 6.37 20.20
C ALA A 292 10.55 5.25 20.30
N PRO A 293 10.07 4.89 21.52
CA PRO A 293 8.97 3.96 21.72
C PRO A 293 7.76 4.31 20.84
N TYR A 294 7.09 3.32 20.28
CA TYR A 294 6.02 3.58 19.31
C TYR A 294 4.81 4.29 19.91
N ASP A 295 4.49 4.04 21.18
CA ASP A 295 3.49 4.77 21.94
C ASP A 295 3.87 6.24 22.13
N GLU A 296 5.11 6.54 22.55
CA GLU A 296 5.63 7.92 22.65
C GLU A 296 5.64 8.63 21.28
N PHE A 297 6.03 7.93 20.22
CA PHE A 297 6.02 8.42 18.84
C PHE A 297 4.60 8.80 18.38
N VAL A 298 3.61 7.96 18.66
CA VAL A 298 2.20 8.23 18.34
C VAL A 298 1.68 9.38 19.21
N SER A 299 1.95 9.36 20.51
CA SER A 299 1.55 10.41 21.45
C SER A 299 2.06 11.78 21.02
N GLY A 300 3.35 11.89 20.65
CA GLY A 300 3.96 13.11 20.13
C GLY A 300 3.44 13.59 18.76
N LEU A 301 2.65 12.78 18.05
CA LEU A 301 1.93 13.19 16.83
C LEU A 301 0.49 13.62 17.11
N ILE A 302 -0.15 13.08 18.16
CA ILE A 302 -1.54 13.39 18.55
C ILE A 302 -1.62 14.59 19.50
N HIS A 303 -0.70 14.69 20.46
CA HIS A 303 -0.50 15.85 21.32
C HIS A 303 0.87 16.48 21.01
N PRO A 304 1.01 17.16 19.85
CA PRO A 304 2.30 17.50 19.30
C PRO A 304 2.96 18.74 19.93
N THR A 305 4.28 18.72 19.96
CA THR A 305 5.08 19.96 20.06
C THR A 305 5.09 20.73 18.73
N THR A 306 5.66 21.93 18.73
CA THR A 306 5.78 22.77 17.52
C THR A 306 6.46 22.07 16.34
N GLU A 307 7.43 21.17 16.57
CA GLU A 307 8.10 20.44 15.47
C GLU A 307 7.26 19.29 14.88
N ALA A 308 6.31 18.73 15.64
CA ALA A 308 5.51 17.56 15.24
C ALA A 308 4.09 17.90 14.74
N ARG A 309 3.61 19.13 15.00
CA ARG A 309 2.19 19.50 14.79
C ARG A 309 1.68 19.44 13.35
N GLY A 310 2.58 19.36 12.36
CA GLY A 310 2.23 19.31 10.94
C GLY A 310 1.28 18.16 10.56
N PHE A 311 1.36 17.02 11.27
CA PHE A 311 0.53 15.83 10.99
C PHE A 311 -0.97 16.07 11.21
N ILE A 312 -1.35 16.72 12.32
CA ILE A 312 -2.75 17.00 12.68
C ILE A 312 -3.24 18.39 12.25
N LYS A 313 -2.40 19.18 11.57
CA LYS A 313 -2.77 20.55 11.13
C LYS A 313 -3.65 20.57 9.87
N GLY A 314 -3.58 19.55 9.03
CA GLY A 314 -4.40 19.40 7.82
C GLY A 314 -4.02 20.35 6.67
N ILE A 315 -4.72 20.25 5.53
CA ILE A 315 -4.61 21.19 4.40
C ILE A 315 -5.67 22.28 4.53
N ILE A 316 -5.26 23.55 4.46
CA ILE A 316 -6.15 24.68 4.23
C ILE A 316 -6.19 24.91 2.72
N TRP A 317 -7.37 24.77 2.13
CA TRP A 317 -7.59 24.93 0.69
C TRP A 317 -8.07 26.35 0.35
N ARG A 318 -7.77 26.83 -0.86
CA ARG A 318 -8.30 28.11 -1.37
C ARG A 318 -9.72 27.93 -1.88
N GLY A 319 -10.67 28.67 -1.32
CA GLY A 319 -12.08 28.68 -1.74
C GLY A 319 -13.00 27.85 -0.84
N VAL A 320 -14.22 27.60 -1.31
CA VAL A 320 -15.18 26.74 -0.59
C VAL A 320 -14.81 25.29 -0.84
N VAL A 321 -14.49 24.56 0.23
CA VAL A 321 -14.29 23.11 0.20
C VAL A 321 -15.42 22.38 0.91
N ASN A 322 -15.61 21.13 0.51
CA ASN A 322 -16.62 20.27 1.10
C ASN A 322 -16.37 20.03 2.60
N SER A 323 -17.44 19.88 3.38
CA SER A 323 -17.36 19.74 4.86
C SER A 323 -16.52 18.55 5.33
N SER A 324 -16.33 17.52 4.49
CA SER A 324 -15.44 16.37 4.76
C SER A 324 -13.95 16.69 4.67
N GLN A 325 -13.58 17.87 4.16
CA GLN A 325 -12.21 18.31 3.88
C GLN A 325 -11.72 19.41 4.84
N THR A 326 -12.44 19.70 5.93
CA THR A 326 -11.92 20.64 6.95
C THR A 326 -10.66 20.10 7.61
N PRO A 327 -9.76 20.96 8.14
CA PRO A 327 -8.55 20.52 8.83
C PRO A 327 -8.79 19.49 9.95
N GLU A 328 -9.86 19.68 10.73
CA GLU A 328 -10.27 18.80 11.84
C GLU A 328 -10.70 17.42 11.34
N MET A 329 -11.47 17.39 10.25
CA MET A 329 -11.94 16.15 9.63
C MET A 329 -10.79 15.41 8.92
N GLN A 330 -9.86 16.14 8.30
CA GLN A 330 -8.62 15.56 7.77
C GLN A 330 -7.77 14.95 8.89
N ALA A 331 -7.63 15.61 10.04
CA ALA A 331 -6.90 15.08 11.19
C ALA A 331 -7.54 13.77 11.70
N ALA A 332 -8.86 13.76 11.91
CA ALA A 332 -9.61 12.56 12.27
C ALA A 332 -9.42 11.41 11.27
N GLN A 333 -9.55 11.67 9.97
CA GLN A 333 -9.33 10.68 8.91
C GLN A 333 -7.89 10.15 8.93
N ASN A 334 -6.89 11.02 9.03
CA ASN A 334 -5.47 10.62 9.07
C ASN A 334 -5.19 9.75 10.29
N VAL A 335 -5.60 10.18 11.49
CA VAL A 335 -5.33 9.48 12.76
C VAL A 335 -6.01 8.10 12.77
N ALA A 336 -7.27 8.03 12.33
CA ALA A 336 -8.01 6.77 12.26
C ALA A 336 -7.42 5.80 11.23
N GLN A 337 -7.05 6.31 10.04
CA GLN A 337 -6.43 5.48 9.01
C GLN A 337 -5.04 5.01 9.47
N VAL A 338 -4.15 5.92 9.91
CA VAL A 338 -2.76 5.59 10.26
C VAL A 338 -2.67 4.75 11.54
N PHE A 339 -3.36 5.08 12.62
CA PHE A 339 -3.09 4.43 13.92
C PHE A 339 -4.10 3.35 14.32
N MET A 340 -5.23 3.23 13.60
CA MET A 340 -6.25 2.23 13.90
C MET A 340 -6.68 1.38 12.70
N GLY A 341 -6.20 1.68 11.49
CA GLY A 341 -6.65 0.98 10.28
C GLY A 341 -8.17 1.09 10.10
N ILE A 342 -8.67 2.33 10.20
CA ILE A 342 -10.09 2.68 10.09
C ILE A 342 -10.24 3.78 9.03
N ASN A 343 -11.08 3.52 8.02
CA ASN A 343 -11.38 4.49 6.98
C ASN A 343 -12.63 5.34 7.29
N LEU A 344 -12.42 6.58 7.72
CA LEU A 344 -13.50 7.56 7.98
C LEU A 344 -13.90 8.40 6.75
N LYS A 345 -13.31 8.19 5.55
CA LYS A 345 -13.57 9.05 4.38
C LYS A 345 -15.01 8.96 3.84
N CYS A 346 -15.68 7.81 4.00
CA CYS A 346 -17.11 7.72 3.71
C CYS A 346 -17.93 8.37 4.83
N ALA A 347 -17.60 8.01 6.07
CA ALA A 347 -18.25 8.47 7.30
C ALA A 347 -18.24 10.01 7.46
N SER A 348 -17.32 10.74 6.84
CA SER A 348 -17.27 12.21 6.90
C SER A 348 -18.31 12.95 6.03
N CYS A 349 -19.02 12.24 5.14
CA CYS A 349 -20.10 12.81 4.31
C CYS A 349 -21.48 12.20 4.62
N HIS A 350 -21.52 10.90 4.89
CA HIS A 350 -22.72 10.12 5.22
C HIS A 350 -22.30 8.87 6.02
N ASP A 351 -23.25 8.16 6.63
CA ASP A 351 -22.94 6.88 7.29
C ASP A 351 -22.25 5.91 6.31
N SER A 352 -21.21 5.21 6.76
CA SER A 352 -20.37 4.40 5.87
C SER A 352 -21.19 3.31 5.16
N LEU A 353 -20.87 3.09 3.88
CA LEU A 353 -21.46 2.01 3.09
C LEU A 353 -20.68 0.70 3.22
N ILE A 354 -19.50 0.72 3.84
CA ILE A 354 -18.53 -0.40 3.88
C ILE A 354 -18.06 -0.76 5.31
N SER A 355 -18.61 -0.12 6.34
CA SER A 355 -18.23 -0.32 7.74
C SER A 355 -19.33 0.21 8.68
N ASN A 356 -19.25 -0.09 9.98
CA ASN A 356 -20.24 0.34 10.98
C ASN A 356 -20.17 1.85 11.34
N TRP A 357 -19.16 2.58 10.84
CA TRP A 357 -18.88 3.98 11.17
C TRP A 357 -19.94 4.96 10.62
N LYS A 358 -20.53 5.77 11.50
CA LYS A 358 -21.60 6.73 11.18
C LYS A 358 -21.07 8.15 11.02
N LEU A 359 -21.91 9.01 10.44
CA LEU A 359 -21.61 10.44 10.28
C LEU A 359 -21.26 11.11 11.62
N GLY A 360 -22.04 10.81 12.66
CA GLY A 360 -21.79 11.33 14.00
C GLY A 360 -20.51 10.80 14.66
N ASP A 361 -19.96 9.66 14.24
CA ASP A 361 -18.73 9.10 14.79
C ASP A 361 -17.51 9.84 14.22
N ALA A 362 -17.46 10.01 12.90
CA ALA A 362 -16.41 10.79 12.24
C ALA A 362 -16.37 12.26 12.72
N TYR A 363 -17.54 12.91 12.83
CA TYR A 363 -17.63 14.27 13.35
C TYR A 363 -17.32 14.38 14.84
N GLY A 364 -17.71 13.40 15.65
CA GLY A 364 -17.36 13.36 17.08
C GLY A 364 -15.86 13.19 17.32
N PHE A 365 -15.20 12.36 16.51
CA PHE A 365 -13.74 12.20 16.54
C PHE A 365 -13.02 13.47 16.05
N ALA A 366 -13.49 14.08 14.94
CA ALA A 366 -12.98 15.35 14.43
C ALA A 366 -13.10 16.51 15.44
N SER A 367 -14.17 16.54 16.23
CA SER A 367 -14.40 17.59 17.23
C SER A 367 -13.34 17.63 18.36
N ALA A 368 -12.55 16.56 18.56
CA ALA A 368 -11.42 16.61 19.49
C ALA A 368 -10.30 17.54 19.00
N PHE A 369 -10.07 17.58 17.68
CA PHE A 369 -9.05 18.39 17.02
C PHE A 369 -9.47 19.85 16.79
N ALA A 370 -10.75 20.17 16.95
CA ALA A 370 -11.30 21.50 16.66
C ALA A 370 -10.94 22.55 17.72
N GLU A 371 -10.79 23.81 17.31
CA GLU A 371 -10.71 24.98 18.23
C GLU A 371 -12.10 25.51 18.63
N LYS A 372 -13.12 25.20 17.82
CA LYS A 372 -14.51 25.67 17.98
C LYS A 372 -15.49 24.50 17.84
N PRO A 373 -16.73 24.59 18.36
CA PRO A 373 -17.73 23.55 18.19
C PRO A 373 -17.97 23.24 16.70
N LEU A 374 -17.89 21.96 16.33
CA LEU A 374 -17.95 21.53 14.92
C LEU A 374 -19.40 21.17 14.55
N GLY A 375 -19.98 21.90 13.60
CA GLY A 375 -21.31 21.58 13.06
C GLY A 375 -21.27 20.33 12.17
N ILE A 376 -22.21 19.41 12.35
CA ILE A 376 -22.37 18.24 11.49
C ILE A 376 -23.01 18.67 10.17
N ALA A 377 -22.41 18.25 9.06
CA ALA A 377 -22.98 18.38 7.72
C ALA A 377 -23.08 17.01 7.05
N ARG A 378 -24.12 16.80 6.25
CA ARG A 378 -24.25 15.66 5.35
C ARG A 378 -23.80 16.13 3.96
N CYS A 379 -22.64 15.68 3.52
CA CYS A 379 -21.86 16.31 2.46
C CYS A 379 -21.70 17.82 2.74
N ASP A 380 -22.39 18.67 1.97
CA ASP A 380 -22.33 20.14 2.12
C ASP A 380 -23.64 20.76 2.65
N THR A 381 -24.55 19.92 3.15
CA THR A 381 -25.80 20.37 3.78
C THR A 381 -25.67 20.30 5.31
N PRO A 382 -25.67 21.44 6.03
CA PRO A 382 -25.65 21.45 7.49
C PRO A 382 -26.89 20.73 8.07
N THR A 383 -26.69 19.91 9.12
CA THR A 383 -27.81 19.22 9.80
C THR A 383 -28.45 20.05 10.90
N GLY A 384 -27.87 21.21 11.24
CA GLY A 384 -28.24 22.01 12.41
C GLY A 384 -27.80 21.42 13.76
N THR A 385 -27.08 20.29 13.75
CA THR A 385 -26.58 19.60 14.95
C THR A 385 -25.09 19.88 15.14
N THR A 386 -24.65 20.12 16.37
CA THR A 386 -23.23 20.23 16.72
C THR A 386 -22.69 18.87 17.17
N ALA A 387 -21.47 18.54 16.77
CA ALA A 387 -20.78 17.33 17.22
C ALA A 387 -20.28 17.46 18.66
N THR A 388 -20.35 16.37 19.41
CA THR A 388 -19.74 16.23 20.73
C THR A 388 -18.42 15.48 20.58
N ALA A 389 -17.33 16.00 21.14
CA ALA A 389 -16.03 15.33 21.10
C ALA A 389 -16.09 13.95 21.77
N ARG A 390 -15.53 12.91 21.13
CA ARG A 390 -15.42 11.55 21.68
C ARG A 390 -14.36 10.73 20.94
N PHE A 391 -13.89 9.67 21.59
CA PHE A 391 -13.11 8.63 20.91
C PHE A 391 -14.02 7.74 20.05
N LEU A 392 -13.45 6.99 19.10
CA LEU A 392 -14.20 6.05 18.25
C LEU A 392 -14.70 4.82 19.03
N TYR A 393 -13.96 4.43 20.07
CA TYR A 393 -14.25 3.30 20.97
C TYR A 393 -14.46 3.84 22.40
N PRO A 394 -15.70 4.17 22.80
CA PRO A 394 -15.98 4.76 24.13
C PRO A 394 -15.53 3.88 25.30
N GLU A 395 -15.45 2.56 25.11
CA GLU A 395 -14.96 1.59 26.08
C GLU A 395 -13.48 1.74 26.46
N LEU A 396 -12.68 2.42 25.63
CA LEU A 396 -11.30 2.79 25.95
C LEU A 396 -11.19 4.09 26.75
N GLY A 397 -12.22 4.94 26.71
CA GLY A 397 -12.29 6.17 27.47
C GLY A 397 -13.03 7.31 26.79
N GLU A 398 -13.49 8.25 27.61
CA GLU A 398 -14.19 9.45 27.15
C GLU A 398 -13.23 10.64 26.96
N ILE A 399 -13.66 11.57 26.11
CA ILE A 399 -13.03 12.88 25.88
C ILE A 399 -14.07 13.94 26.21
N SER A 400 -13.80 14.82 27.19
CA SER A 400 -14.73 15.90 27.53
C SER A 400 -14.84 16.91 26.38
N ALA A 401 -16.06 17.20 25.94
CA ALA A 401 -16.31 18.20 24.90
C ALA A 401 -15.99 19.62 25.36
N ASP A 402 -16.20 19.93 26.63
CA ASP A 402 -16.00 21.27 27.22
C ASP A 402 -14.52 21.55 27.57
N ALA A 403 -13.66 20.52 27.58
CA ALA A 403 -12.24 20.70 27.85
C ALA A 403 -11.54 21.51 26.72
N PRO A 404 -10.54 22.35 27.05
CA PRO A 404 -9.70 23.01 26.04
C PRO A 404 -9.10 22.02 25.04
N ARG A 405 -8.90 22.45 23.79
CA ARG A 405 -8.39 21.59 22.70
C ARG A 405 -7.11 20.85 23.08
N ASP A 406 -6.16 21.53 23.71
CA ASP A 406 -4.91 20.93 24.19
C ASP A 406 -5.14 19.73 25.13
N GLN A 407 -6.07 19.86 26.09
CA GLN A 407 -6.46 18.77 26.99
C GLN A 407 -7.20 17.65 26.26
N ARG A 408 -8.01 17.97 25.24
CA ARG A 408 -8.64 16.95 24.39
C ARG A 408 -7.61 16.17 23.57
N LEU A 409 -6.56 16.83 23.08
CA LEU A 409 -5.46 16.16 22.36
C LEU A 409 -4.61 15.30 23.29
N ALA A 410 -4.28 15.79 24.49
CA ALA A 410 -3.59 15.00 25.51
C ALA A 410 -4.39 13.72 25.88
N ARG A 411 -5.70 13.87 26.13
CA ARG A 411 -6.59 12.73 26.42
C ARG A 411 -6.77 11.79 25.22
N MET A 412 -6.81 12.32 24.00
CA MET A 412 -6.84 11.53 22.76
C MET A 412 -5.57 10.68 22.61
N ALA A 413 -4.40 11.26 22.90
CA ALA A 413 -3.12 10.55 22.87
C ALA A 413 -3.12 9.41 23.90
N GLU A 414 -3.45 9.72 25.17
CA GLU A 414 -3.55 8.75 26.27
C GLU A 414 -4.47 7.56 25.95
N ILE A 415 -5.67 7.81 25.40
CA ILE A 415 -6.60 6.73 25.01
C ILE A 415 -6.05 5.91 23.83
N LEU A 416 -5.44 6.57 22.83
CA LEU A 416 -4.93 5.89 21.65
C LEU A 416 -3.71 5.01 21.97
N THR A 417 -2.85 5.43 22.89
CA THR A 417 -1.58 4.74 23.22
C THR A 417 -1.65 3.89 24.50
N GLY A 418 -2.78 3.89 25.22
CA GLY A 418 -2.96 3.07 26.41
C GLY A 418 -2.97 1.57 26.12
N GLU A 419 -2.44 0.76 27.05
CA GLU A 419 -2.30 -0.70 26.92
C GLU A 419 -3.63 -1.44 26.65
N SER A 420 -4.77 -0.87 27.04
CA SER A 420 -6.11 -1.40 26.73
C SER A 420 -6.44 -1.36 25.23
N ASN A 421 -5.76 -0.52 24.44
CA ASN A 421 -5.97 -0.36 23.01
C ASN A 421 -5.08 -1.28 22.17
N GLY A 422 -5.41 -2.57 22.11
CA GLY A 422 -4.75 -3.51 21.22
C GLY A 422 -4.89 -3.20 19.71
N ARG A 423 -5.77 -2.26 19.31
CA ARG A 423 -5.91 -1.84 17.90
C ARG A 423 -4.64 -1.13 17.40
N LEU A 424 -3.97 -0.34 18.24
CA LEU A 424 -2.76 0.40 17.86
C LEU A 424 -1.63 -0.55 17.45
N THR A 425 -1.30 -1.50 18.33
CA THR A 425 -0.22 -2.46 18.10
C THR A 425 -0.54 -3.39 16.94
N ARG A 426 -1.77 -3.94 16.85
CA ARG A 426 -2.19 -4.76 15.69
C ARG A 426 -2.04 -4.02 14.36
N THR A 427 -2.37 -2.73 14.31
CA THR A 427 -2.30 -1.92 13.07
C THR A 427 -0.86 -1.78 12.58
N ILE A 428 0.09 -1.43 13.47
CA ILE A 428 1.50 -1.33 13.06
C ILE A 428 2.10 -2.70 12.72
N ILE A 429 1.79 -3.76 13.48
CA ILE A 429 2.23 -5.13 13.18
C ILE A 429 1.75 -5.58 11.80
N ASN A 430 0.48 -5.34 11.46
CA ASN A 430 -0.06 -5.72 10.15
C ASN A 430 0.70 -5.05 9.00
N ARG A 431 1.12 -3.79 9.19
CA ARG A 431 1.91 -3.04 8.19
C ARG A 431 3.39 -3.41 8.15
N LEU A 432 4.02 -3.70 9.29
CA LEU A 432 5.36 -4.27 9.32
C LEU A 432 5.37 -5.61 8.58
N TRP A 433 4.38 -6.47 8.85
CA TRP A 433 4.19 -7.72 8.16
C TRP A 433 4.01 -7.52 6.64
N ALA A 434 3.10 -6.63 6.23
CA ALA A 434 2.90 -6.29 4.82
C ALA A 434 4.16 -5.72 4.14
N ARG A 435 4.95 -4.90 4.84
CA ARG A 435 6.21 -4.33 4.32
C ARG A 435 7.23 -5.41 3.99
N PHE A 436 7.42 -6.40 4.86
CA PHE A 436 8.46 -7.44 4.71
C PHE A 436 8.00 -8.63 3.87
N PHE A 437 6.74 -9.07 4.03
CA PHE A 437 6.18 -10.22 3.33
C PHE A 437 5.38 -9.86 2.07
N GLY A 438 5.15 -8.58 1.78
CA GLY A 438 4.42 -8.12 0.58
C GLY A 438 2.90 -8.30 0.62
N ARG A 439 2.36 -8.86 1.72
CA ARG A 439 0.93 -8.98 2.04
C ARG A 439 0.78 -8.97 3.55
N GLY A 440 -0.19 -8.24 4.09
CA GLY A 440 -0.52 -8.20 5.53
C GLY A 440 -1.03 -9.52 6.10
N LEU A 441 -1.19 -9.54 7.42
CA LEU A 441 -2.01 -10.52 8.16
C LEU A 441 -3.51 -10.29 7.88
N ILE A 442 -3.91 -9.02 7.82
CA ILE A 442 -5.22 -8.54 7.36
C ILE A 442 -5.02 -7.74 6.07
N GLU A 443 -5.89 -7.96 5.09
CA GLU A 443 -5.94 -7.17 3.85
C GLU A 443 -7.38 -6.71 3.55
N PRO A 444 -7.61 -5.48 3.07
CA PRO A 444 -6.64 -4.39 2.92
C PRO A 444 -6.02 -3.95 4.26
N VAL A 445 -4.76 -3.49 4.25
CA VAL A 445 -4.03 -3.07 5.49
C VAL A 445 -4.66 -1.92 6.29
N ASP A 446 -5.63 -1.21 5.72
CA ASP A 446 -6.39 -0.11 6.35
C ASP A 446 -7.85 -0.50 6.69
N GLU A 447 -8.18 -1.80 6.62
CA GLU A 447 -9.48 -2.36 7.01
C GLU A 447 -9.27 -3.40 8.13
N MET A 448 -8.79 -2.95 9.29
CA MET A 448 -8.39 -3.81 10.42
C MET A 448 -9.55 -4.55 11.12
N ASP A 449 -10.78 -4.40 10.63
CA ASP A 449 -11.97 -5.15 11.05
C ASP A 449 -12.19 -6.44 10.23
N ASN A 450 -11.44 -6.63 9.13
CA ASN A 450 -11.46 -7.87 8.35
C ASN A 450 -10.68 -9.00 9.08
N ASP A 451 -11.05 -10.25 8.81
CA ASP A 451 -10.43 -11.39 9.48
C ASP A 451 -8.94 -11.57 9.09
N PRO A 452 -8.01 -11.72 10.05
CA PRO A 452 -6.63 -12.11 9.75
C PRO A 452 -6.54 -13.57 9.31
N TRP A 453 -5.63 -13.89 8.38
CA TRP A 453 -5.36 -15.30 8.01
C TRP A 453 -4.65 -16.08 9.13
N ASN A 454 -4.06 -15.40 10.11
CA ASN A 454 -3.55 -16.00 11.34
C ASN A 454 -3.77 -15.02 12.53
N PRO A 455 -4.89 -15.11 13.26
CA PRO A 455 -5.21 -14.21 14.37
C PRO A 455 -4.23 -14.34 15.54
N ASP A 456 -3.75 -15.56 15.84
CA ASP A 456 -2.83 -15.79 16.95
C ASP A 456 -1.45 -15.19 16.67
N LEU A 457 -0.96 -15.27 15.43
CA LEU A 457 0.30 -14.61 15.04
C LEU A 457 0.19 -13.07 15.14
N LEU A 458 -0.93 -12.50 14.69
CA LEU A 458 -1.18 -11.05 14.79
C LEU A 458 -1.20 -10.58 16.25
N ASP A 459 -1.97 -11.27 17.10
CA ASP A 459 -2.10 -10.93 18.52
C ASP A 459 -0.79 -11.17 19.29
N TYR A 460 -0.05 -12.24 18.99
CA TYR A 460 1.24 -12.52 19.62
C TYR A 460 2.26 -11.41 19.33
N LEU A 461 2.40 -10.99 18.06
CA LEU A 461 3.31 -9.91 17.68
C LEU A 461 2.85 -8.55 18.23
N ALA A 462 1.54 -8.29 18.26
CA ALA A 462 0.98 -7.07 18.83
C ALA A 462 1.22 -6.97 20.34
N TYR A 463 1.09 -8.10 21.05
CA TYR A 463 1.41 -8.20 22.47
C TYR A 463 2.92 -8.11 22.72
N HIS A 464 3.76 -8.75 21.89
CA HIS A 464 5.23 -8.68 22.01
C HIS A 464 5.75 -7.24 21.89
N LEU A 465 5.22 -6.46 20.95
CA LEU A 465 5.55 -5.05 20.83
C LEU A 465 5.27 -4.29 22.13
N MET A 466 4.10 -4.50 22.74
CA MET A 466 3.74 -3.90 24.04
C MET A 466 4.65 -4.39 25.18
N GLU A 467 4.89 -5.71 25.28
CA GLU A 467 5.74 -6.35 26.31
C GLU A 467 7.21 -5.87 26.25
N THR A 468 7.69 -5.48 25.07
CA THR A 468 9.04 -4.91 24.86
C THR A 468 9.12 -3.39 25.04
N GLY A 469 8.08 -2.73 25.55
CA GLY A 469 8.05 -1.28 25.72
C GLY A 469 7.94 -0.54 24.39
N TYR A 470 7.14 -1.07 23.47
CA TYR A 470 6.85 -0.50 22.16
C TYR A 470 8.06 -0.34 21.23
N ASP A 471 9.11 -1.17 21.40
CA ASP A 471 10.29 -1.19 20.54
C ASP A 471 10.01 -1.86 19.19
N LEU A 472 9.89 -1.02 18.14
CA LEU A 472 9.73 -1.47 16.76
C LEU A 472 10.98 -2.23 16.26
N LYS A 473 12.21 -1.87 16.65
CA LYS A 473 13.42 -2.54 16.17
C LYS A 473 13.53 -3.96 16.74
N SER A 474 13.26 -4.16 18.03
CA SER A 474 13.13 -5.50 18.62
C SER A 474 12.12 -6.36 17.86
N THR A 475 10.94 -5.81 17.58
CA THR A 475 9.88 -6.52 16.85
C THR A 475 10.26 -6.83 15.40
N ILE A 476 10.93 -5.89 14.71
CA ILE A 476 11.49 -6.11 13.36
C ILE A 476 12.54 -7.22 13.42
N GLN A 477 13.44 -7.23 14.41
CA GLN A 477 14.46 -8.27 14.57
C GLN A 477 13.83 -9.67 14.69
N LEU A 478 12.79 -9.81 15.52
CA LEU A 478 12.04 -11.06 15.68
C LEU A 478 11.45 -11.57 14.34
N ILE A 479 10.92 -10.66 13.53
CA ILE A 479 10.36 -10.96 12.20
C ILE A 479 11.46 -11.40 11.23
N LEU A 480 12.53 -10.61 11.08
CA LEU A 480 13.57 -10.87 10.08
C LEU A 480 14.46 -12.08 10.44
N ALA A 481 14.51 -12.47 11.73
CA ALA A 481 15.17 -13.68 12.19
C ALA A 481 14.33 -14.97 12.02
N SER A 482 13.05 -14.89 11.64
CA SER A 482 12.18 -16.07 11.44
C SER A 482 12.59 -16.89 10.21
N LYS A 483 12.36 -18.21 10.21
CA LYS A 483 12.50 -19.03 9.00
C LYS A 483 11.48 -18.62 7.94
N ALA A 484 10.27 -18.22 8.36
CA ALA A 484 9.24 -17.69 7.49
C ALA A 484 9.73 -16.50 6.64
N TYR A 485 10.43 -15.53 7.25
CA TYR A 485 11.08 -14.44 6.50
C TYR A 485 12.29 -14.91 5.68
N GLN A 486 12.86 -16.08 5.94
CA GLN A 486 13.98 -16.64 5.17
C GLN A 486 13.54 -17.55 4.01
N MET A 487 12.25 -17.80 3.84
CA MET A 487 11.72 -18.62 2.73
C MET A 487 11.98 -17.96 1.35
N PRO A 488 12.03 -18.74 0.25
CA PRO A 488 11.97 -18.22 -1.11
C PRO A 488 10.71 -17.36 -1.32
N ALA A 489 10.83 -16.23 -2.02
CA ALA A 489 9.64 -15.47 -2.37
C ALA A 489 8.78 -16.15 -3.45
N VAL A 490 7.47 -15.94 -3.36
CA VAL A 490 6.46 -16.46 -4.27
C VAL A 490 5.79 -15.33 -5.06
N THR A 491 5.19 -15.67 -6.20
CA THR A 491 4.26 -14.77 -6.90
C THR A 491 2.87 -14.94 -6.29
N LEU A 492 2.27 -13.85 -5.80
CA LEU A 492 0.92 -13.89 -5.24
C LEU A 492 -0.13 -13.87 -6.35
N ASP A 493 -1.01 -14.88 -6.37
CA ASP A 493 -2.23 -14.84 -7.18
C ASP A 493 -3.28 -13.96 -6.49
N LEU A 494 -3.42 -12.72 -6.99
CA LEU A 494 -4.38 -11.74 -6.50
C LEU A 494 -5.83 -12.06 -6.85
N LEU A 495 -6.09 -13.07 -7.70
CA LEU A 495 -7.44 -13.45 -8.12
C LEU A 495 -8.06 -14.56 -7.26
N ASN A 496 -7.24 -15.32 -6.51
CA ASN A 496 -7.72 -16.40 -5.65
C ASN A 496 -7.99 -15.91 -4.21
N THR A 497 -9.26 -15.62 -3.93
CA THR A 497 -9.71 -15.12 -2.61
C THR A 497 -10.04 -16.23 -1.61
N LYS A 498 -10.02 -17.51 -1.99
CA LYS A 498 -10.41 -18.61 -1.09
C LYS A 498 -9.25 -19.05 -0.20
N SER A 499 -9.39 -18.79 1.10
CA SER A 499 -8.50 -19.23 2.19
C SER A 499 -7.00 -19.03 1.90
N TYR A 500 -6.49 -17.82 2.15
CA TYR A 500 -5.06 -17.54 2.02
C TYR A 500 -4.21 -18.49 2.88
N LEU A 501 -3.22 -19.13 2.24
CA LEU A 501 -2.21 -19.96 2.88
C LEU A 501 -0.85 -19.27 2.69
N PHE A 502 -0.10 -19.08 3.78
CA PHE A 502 1.24 -18.52 3.70
C PHE A 502 2.21 -19.52 3.05
N GLN A 503 2.83 -19.11 1.94
CA GLN A 503 3.78 -19.93 1.15
C GLN A 503 5.21 -19.35 1.13
N GLY A 504 5.44 -18.23 1.84
CA GLY A 504 6.65 -17.43 1.79
C GLY A 504 6.33 -15.94 1.63
N PRO A 505 7.34 -15.05 1.67
CA PRO A 505 7.17 -13.64 1.29
C PRO A 505 6.78 -13.52 -0.19
N VAL A 506 6.12 -12.44 -0.58
CA VAL A 506 5.83 -12.13 -1.98
C VAL A 506 7.03 -11.43 -2.62
N VAL A 507 7.30 -11.71 -3.90
CA VAL A 507 8.33 -10.97 -4.67
C VAL A 507 7.97 -9.48 -4.70
N ARG A 508 8.80 -8.64 -4.09
CA ARG A 508 8.60 -7.19 -4.03
C ARG A 508 9.51 -6.48 -5.03
N ARG A 509 9.16 -5.23 -5.36
CA ARG A 509 10.05 -4.31 -6.08
C ARG A 509 10.79 -3.44 -5.07
N MET A 510 11.99 -2.99 -5.42
CA MET A 510 12.58 -1.83 -4.77
C MET A 510 11.61 -0.64 -4.84
N THR A 511 11.53 0.15 -3.77
CA THR A 511 10.87 1.46 -3.82
C THR A 511 11.62 2.40 -4.75
N ALA A 512 10.95 3.45 -5.24
CA ALA A 512 11.58 4.52 -6.00
C ALA A 512 12.84 5.10 -5.30
N GLU A 513 12.78 5.21 -3.97
CA GLU A 513 13.87 5.68 -3.13
C GLU A 513 15.02 4.67 -3.04
N GLN A 514 14.73 3.38 -2.81
CA GLN A 514 15.75 2.30 -2.84
C GLN A 514 16.42 2.19 -4.22
N PHE A 515 15.64 2.27 -5.31
CA PHE A 515 16.17 2.23 -6.67
C PHE A 515 17.12 3.40 -6.95
N ARG A 516 16.75 4.62 -6.53
CA ARG A 516 17.62 5.80 -6.66
C ARG A 516 18.85 5.72 -5.77
N ASP A 517 18.75 5.23 -4.54
CA ASP A 517 19.89 5.06 -3.63
C ASP A 517 20.82 3.92 -4.07
N ALA A 518 20.29 2.89 -4.75
CA ALA A 518 21.08 1.82 -5.36
C ALA A 518 22.00 2.36 -6.49
N PHE A 519 21.55 3.32 -7.31
CA PHE A 519 22.44 4.02 -8.26
C PHE A 519 23.59 4.77 -7.57
N GLY A 520 23.34 5.34 -6.39
CA GLY A 520 24.39 5.86 -5.51
C GLY A 520 25.37 4.78 -5.09
N SER A 521 24.85 3.63 -4.66
CA SER A 521 25.65 2.52 -4.15
C SER A 521 26.55 1.86 -5.21
N ILE A 522 26.03 1.64 -6.43
CA ILE A 522 26.75 0.90 -7.48
C ILE A 522 27.72 1.74 -8.30
N ALA A 523 27.40 3.03 -8.54
CA ALA A 523 28.13 3.90 -9.45
C ALA A 523 28.47 5.28 -8.86
N ASP A 524 28.38 5.43 -7.54
CA ASP A 524 28.70 6.65 -6.78
C ASP A 524 27.91 7.90 -7.20
N VAL A 525 26.67 7.69 -7.65
CA VAL A 525 25.77 8.77 -8.13
C VAL A 525 24.87 9.28 -7.00
N TRP A 526 25.47 9.65 -5.88
CA TRP A 526 24.79 10.41 -4.84
C TRP A 526 24.58 11.86 -5.33
N SER A 527 23.42 12.46 -5.03
CA SER A 527 22.87 13.70 -5.63
C SER A 527 23.69 14.37 -6.73
N ALA A 528 23.25 14.23 -8.00
CA ALA A 528 23.78 15.03 -9.10
C ALA A 528 23.80 16.52 -8.68
N THR A 529 24.92 17.17 -8.97
CA THR A 529 25.54 18.29 -8.20
C THR A 529 24.79 19.63 -8.13
N SER A 530 23.49 19.66 -8.43
CA SER A 530 22.64 20.85 -8.46
C SER A 530 21.42 20.84 -7.52
N GLU A 531 21.08 19.71 -6.89
CA GLU A 531 19.86 19.61 -6.07
C GLU A 531 20.11 19.81 -4.58
N ALA A 532 19.54 20.89 -4.03
CA ALA A 532 19.48 21.12 -2.60
C ALA A 532 18.42 20.20 -1.95
N GLY A 533 18.84 18.99 -1.56
CA GLY A 533 18.03 18.11 -0.72
C GLY A 533 17.71 18.73 0.66
N PHE A 534 16.65 18.24 1.29
CA PHE A 534 16.24 18.69 2.62
C PHE A 534 17.36 18.45 3.65
N ARG A 535 17.59 19.46 4.49
CA ARG A 535 18.63 19.47 5.52
C ARG A 535 18.02 19.51 6.91
N ILE A 536 18.41 18.57 7.76
CA ILE A 536 17.99 18.57 9.17
C ILE A 536 18.90 19.50 9.96
N PRO A 537 18.37 20.51 10.66
CA PRO A 537 19.17 21.38 11.51
C PRO A 537 19.86 20.59 12.65
N GLY A 538 21.16 20.83 12.82
CA GLY A 538 21.96 20.29 13.91
C GLY A 538 22.61 18.93 13.67
N LEU A 539 22.29 18.21 12.59
CA LEU A 539 22.95 16.94 12.26
C LEU A 539 24.20 17.16 11.40
N PRO A 540 25.30 16.40 11.62
CA PRO A 540 26.41 16.32 10.67
C PRO A 540 25.90 15.69 9.37
N GLN A 541 25.63 16.52 8.37
CA GLN A 541 25.28 16.02 7.06
C GLN A 541 26.56 15.70 6.30
N ASP A 542 26.73 14.42 5.95
CA ASP A 542 27.63 14.04 4.86
C ASP A 542 27.17 14.82 3.62
N ARG A 543 28.02 15.78 3.20
CA ARG A 543 27.73 16.66 2.07
C ARG A 543 27.84 15.94 0.73
N GLU A 544 28.43 14.75 0.73
CA GLU A 544 28.74 13.97 -0.46
C GLU A 544 27.63 12.95 -0.76
N LYS A 545 26.84 12.51 0.24
CA LYS A 545 25.85 11.42 0.10
C LYS A 545 24.41 11.79 0.48
N ILE A 546 23.76 12.63 -0.33
CA ILE A 546 22.32 12.92 -0.18
C ILE A 546 21.48 11.75 -0.73
N ARG A 547 20.62 11.18 0.13
CA ARG A 547 19.70 10.07 -0.19
C ARG A 547 18.37 10.53 -0.79
N ALA A 548 17.71 9.63 -1.52
CA ALA A 548 16.44 9.85 -2.22
C ALA A 548 15.31 10.41 -1.35
N TRP A 549 15.25 9.98 -0.08
CA TRP A 549 14.22 10.41 0.87
C TRP A 549 14.30 11.92 1.20
N GLN A 550 15.48 12.54 1.07
CA GLN A 550 15.72 13.98 1.28
C GLN A 550 15.38 14.83 0.05
N LEU A 551 15.30 14.20 -1.13
CA LEU A 551 15.01 14.88 -2.39
C LEU A 551 13.49 14.97 -2.58
N MET A 552 13.05 15.99 -3.32
CA MET A 552 11.68 16.06 -3.83
C MET A 552 11.42 14.90 -4.81
N ALA A 553 10.16 14.55 -5.03
CA ALA A 553 9.80 13.64 -6.10
C ALA A 553 10.13 14.29 -7.46
N ASP A 554 10.73 13.49 -8.35
CA ASP A 554 11.07 13.82 -9.73
C ASP A 554 10.30 12.89 -10.70
N PRO A 555 10.33 13.10 -12.03
CA PRO A 555 9.58 12.26 -12.97
C PRO A 555 9.91 10.76 -12.86
N LEU A 556 11.18 10.42 -12.64
CA LEU A 556 11.64 9.02 -12.52
C LEU A 556 11.08 8.37 -11.24
N THR A 557 11.26 9.01 -10.09
CA THR A 557 10.78 8.48 -8.80
C THR A 557 9.24 8.43 -8.75
N THR A 558 8.55 9.39 -9.39
CA THR A 558 7.09 9.37 -9.56
C THR A 558 6.66 8.19 -10.43
N ALA A 559 7.31 7.95 -11.57
CA ALA A 559 7.04 6.80 -12.44
C ALA A 559 7.35 5.44 -11.78
N LEU A 560 8.30 5.42 -10.84
CA LEU A 560 8.61 4.28 -9.96
C LEU A 560 7.65 4.15 -8.74
N GLY A 561 6.57 4.93 -8.70
CA GLY A 561 5.51 4.80 -7.69
C GLY A 561 5.74 5.55 -6.38
N ARG A 562 6.60 6.58 -6.35
CA ARG A 562 6.65 7.52 -5.21
C ARG A 562 5.38 8.39 -5.19
N PRO A 563 4.61 8.43 -4.09
CA PRO A 563 3.39 9.22 -4.01
C PRO A 563 3.68 10.72 -3.81
N ASN A 564 2.71 11.57 -4.13
CA ASN A 564 2.73 13.02 -3.86
C ASN A 564 2.40 13.40 -2.40
N ARG A 565 2.12 12.39 -1.56
CA ARG A 565 1.84 12.51 -0.11
C ARG A 565 0.78 13.56 0.24
N GLU A 566 -0.19 13.80 -0.64
CA GLU A 566 -1.36 14.64 -0.35
C GLU A 566 -2.43 13.90 0.46
N GLN A 567 -2.46 12.57 0.37
CA GLN A 567 -3.27 11.66 1.19
C GLN A 567 -2.38 10.67 1.95
N VAL A 568 -2.92 10.03 2.98
CA VAL A 568 -2.27 8.91 3.68
C VAL A 568 -2.06 7.75 2.71
N ILE A 569 -0.82 7.28 2.58
CA ILE A 569 -0.43 6.12 1.77
C ILE A 569 0.24 5.09 2.67
N THR A 570 -0.42 3.95 2.86
CA THR A 570 -0.01 2.83 3.74
C THR A 570 0.40 1.59 2.94
N SER A 571 0.01 1.54 1.67
CA SER A 571 0.42 0.58 0.66
C SER A 571 0.71 1.30 -0.65
N ARG A 572 1.77 0.92 -1.36
CA ARG A 572 2.09 1.44 -2.70
C ARG A 572 1.66 0.44 -3.77
N GLN A 573 1.22 0.94 -4.93
CA GLN A 573 0.97 0.07 -6.08
C GLN A 573 2.29 -0.50 -6.61
N THR A 574 2.35 -1.82 -6.80
CA THR A 574 3.53 -2.55 -7.27
C THR A 574 3.44 -3.01 -8.73
N LEU A 575 2.34 -2.71 -9.43
CA LEU A 575 2.16 -3.04 -10.84
C LEU A 575 3.05 -2.18 -11.74
N ALA A 576 3.51 -2.74 -12.86
CA ALA A 576 4.25 -1.95 -13.86
C ALA A 576 3.30 -1.07 -14.65
N THR A 577 3.72 0.15 -14.95
CA THR A 577 2.97 1.10 -15.77
C THR A 577 3.72 1.42 -17.05
N THR A 578 3.00 1.82 -18.11
CA THR A 578 3.62 2.30 -19.35
C THR A 578 4.53 3.51 -19.10
N LEU A 579 4.16 4.37 -18.14
CA LEU A 579 4.98 5.53 -17.73
C LEU A 579 6.31 5.07 -17.12
N GLN A 580 6.29 4.07 -16.24
CA GLN A 580 7.51 3.47 -15.68
C GLN A 580 8.42 2.92 -16.79
N ALA A 581 7.87 2.18 -17.74
CA ALA A 581 8.65 1.61 -18.85
C ALA A 581 9.29 2.69 -19.74
N LEU A 582 8.58 3.79 -20.00
CA LEU A 582 9.11 4.93 -20.77
C LEU A 582 10.22 5.66 -20.01
N GLU A 583 9.99 6.09 -18.77
CA GLU A 583 10.98 6.83 -17.97
C GLU A 583 12.26 6.02 -17.74
N ILE A 584 12.15 4.71 -17.51
CA ILE A 584 13.32 3.84 -17.34
C ILE A 584 14.09 3.61 -18.67
N THR A 585 13.42 3.71 -19.82
CA THR A 585 14.05 3.50 -21.14
C THR A 585 14.66 4.78 -21.72
N ASN A 586 14.05 5.94 -21.51
CA ASN A 586 14.47 7.19 -22.16
C ASN A 586 14.29 8.46 -21.31
N GLY A 587 13.95 8.33 -20.03
CA GLY A 587 13.80 9.45 -19.12
C GLY A 587 15.09 10.27 -18.99
N GLN A 588 14.96 11.60 -19.01
CA GLN A 588 16.11 12.51 -18.90
C GLN A 588 16.87 12.28 -17.59
N ARG A 589 16.13 11.98 -16.51
CA ARG A 589 16.66 11.75 -15.17
C ARG A 589 17.52 10.50 -15.10
N ILE A 590 17.02 9.34 -15.54
CA ILE A 590 17.79 8.10 -15.52
C ILE A 590 19.00 8.19 -16.46
N THR A 591 18.85 8.80 -17.65
CA THR A 591 19.94 9.06 -18.60
C THR A 591 21.07 9.88 -17.97
N SER A 592 20.72 10.88 -17.15
CA SER A 592 21.71 11.72 -16.45
C SER A 592 22.44 10.95 -15.34
N LEU A 593 21.72 10.12 -14.59
CA LEU A 593 22.32 9.25 -13.57
C LEU A 593 23.28 8.23 -14.18
N LEU A 594 22.88 7.60 -15.29
CA LEU A 594 23.70 6.63 -16.04
C LEU A 594 25.01 7.25 -16.52
N ARG A 595 24.95 8.45 -17.12
CA ARG A 595 26.14 9.16 -17.62
C ARG A 595 27.15 9.48 -16.52
N ILE A 596 26.67 10.03 -15.41
CA ILE A 596 27.53 10.37 -14.27
C ILE A 596 28.15 9.08 -13.70
N GLY A 597 27.32 8.05 -13.49
CA GLY A 597 27.78 6.76 -12.97
C GLY A 597 28.80 6.06 -13.88
N ALA A 598 28.62 6.13 -15.20
CA ALA A 598 29.57 5.60 -16.16
C ALA A 598 30.93 6.32 -16.11
N GLY A 599 30.92 7.66 -15.98
CA GLY A 599 32.13 8.45 -15.76
C GLY A 599 32.86 8.07 -14.45
N ASN A 600 32.12 7.94 -13.35
CA ASN A 600 32.65 7.53 -12.05
C ASN A 600 33.28 6.12 -12.11
N LEU A 601 32.59 5.15 -12.73
CA LEU A 601 33.08 3.77 -12.87
C LEU A 601 34.34 3.68 -13.73
N LEU A 602 34.40 4.42 -14.85
CA LEU A 602 35.60 4.55 -15.67
C LEU A 602 36.77 5.12 -14.86
N GLN A 603 36.54 6.19 -14.10
CA GLN A 603 37.59 6.85 -13.30
C GLN A 603 38.11 5.93 -12.19
N ALA A 604 37.22 5.31 -11.40
CA ALA A 604 37.59 4.39 -10.30
C ALA A 604 38.31 3.12 -10.78
N SER A 605 38.08 2.74 -12.04
CA SER A 605 38.68 1.55 -12.66
C SER A 605 39.84 1.86 -13.58
N ALA A 606 40.26 3.13 -13.70
CA ALA A 606 41.29 3.59 -14.65
C ALA A 606 41.02 3.17 -16.12
N GLY A 607 39.75 2.98 -16.49
CA GLY A 607 39.32 2.53 -17.82
C GLY A 607 39.47 1.03 -18.10
N ASP A 608 39.82 0.20 -17.11
CA ASP A 608 39.92 -1.26 -17.26
C ASP A 608 38.52 -1.91 -17.41
N PRO A 609 38.20 -2.55 -18.55
CA PRO A 609 36.91 -3.19 -18.76
C PRO A 609 36.57 -4.28 -17.74
N GLU A 610 37.54 -5.14 -17.36
CA GLU A 610 37.29 -6.28 -16.46
C GLU A 610 36.89 -5.75 -15.08
N LYS A 611 37.71 -4.83 -14.54
CA LYS A 611 37.48 -4.23 -13.23
C LYS A 611 36.14 -3.50 -13.16
N ILE A 612 35.69 -2.84 -14.24
CA ILE A 612 34.37 -2.19 -14.30
C ILE A 612 33.26 -3.24 -14.20
N ILE A 613 33.36 -4.34 -14.97
CA ILE A 613 32.35 -5.42 -14.97
C ILE A 613 32.29 -6.07 -13.58
N GLU A 614 33.40 -6.54 -13.05
CA GLU A 614 33.44 -7.19 -11.73
C GLU A 614 32.92 -6.26 -10.63
N THR A 615 33.37 -5.01 -10.58
CA THR A 615 32.92 -4.02 -9.58
C THR A 615 31.41 -3.76 -9.68
N LEU A 616 30.88 -3.62 -10.90
CA LEU A 616 29.46 -3.36 -11.10
C LEU A 616 28.61 -4.58 -10.70
N PHE A 617 28.99 -5.78 -11.12
CA PHE A 617 28.25 -7.01 -10.78
C PHE A 617 28.29 -7.30 -9.27
N LEU A 618 29.44 -7.13 -8.62
CA LEU A 618 29.57 -7.28 -7.16
C LEU A 618 28.72 -6.28 -6.40
N LYS A 619 28.78 -4.98 -6.73
CA LYS A 619 27.96 -3.95 -6.05
C LYS A 619 26.47 -4.07 -6.35
N ALA A 620 26.09 -4.41 -7.58
CA ALA A 620 24.69 -4.43 -8.01
C ALA A 620 23.96 -5.72 -7.63
N LEU A 621 24.64 -6.88 -7.70
CA LEU A 621 24.05 -8.21 -7.56
C LEU A 621 24.68 -9.04 -6.43
N GLY A 622 25.82 -8.63 -5.86
CA GLY A 622 26.50 -9.39 -4.81
C GLY A 622 27.20 -10.65 -5.30
N ARG A 623 27.55 -10.71 -6.59
CA ARG A 623 28.22 -11.84 -7.26
C ARG A 623 29.05 -11.34 -8.43
N LEU A 624 30.02 -12.15 -8.88
CA LEU A 624 30.67 -11.95 -10.17
C LEU A 624 29.70 -12.22 -11.34
N PRO A 625 29.99 -11.72 -12.57
CA PRO A 625 29.26 -12.11 -13.77
C PRO A 625 29.39 -13.61 -14.03
N LEU A 626 28.29 -14.23 -14.48
CA LEU A 626 28.27 -15.62 -14.95
C LEU A 626 29.08 -15.76 -16.24
N GLU A 627 29.52 -16.98 -16.55
CA GLU A 627 30.31 -17.27 -17.77
C GLU A 627 29.57 -16.88 -19.07
N GLU A 628 28.24 -16.85 -19.06
CA GLU A 628 27.40 -16.38 -20.17
C GLU A 628 27.19 -14.85 -20.20
N GLU A 629 27.31 -14.17 -19.06
CA GLU A 629 27.17 -12.71 -18.94
C GLU A 629 28.48 -12.00 -19.31
N LYS A 630 29.65 -12.55 -18.92
CA LYS A 630 30.99 -12.01 -19.19
C LYS A 630 31.21 -11.56 -20.65
N PRO A 631 31.07 -12.42 -21.68
CA PRO A 631 31.34 -12.01 -23.06
C PRO A 631 30.41 -10.90 -23.55
N VAL A 632 29.16 -10.88 -23.08
CA VAL A 632 28.18 -9.83 -23.41
C VAL A 632 28.57 -8.51 -22.76
N ALA A 633 29.01 -8.54 -21.49
CA ALA A 633 29.46 -7.35 -20.78
C ALA A 633 30.71 -6.71 -21.43
N HIS A 634 31.67 -7.51 -21.90
CA HIS A 634 32.81 -7.01 -22.68
C HIS A 634 32.40 -6.44 -24.05
N GLU A 635 31.46 -7.06 -24.78
CA GLU A 635 30.98 -6.50 -26.06
C GLU A 635 30.34 -5.12 -25.85
N ILE A 636 29.56 -4.96 -24.76
CA ILE A 636 28.89 -3.72 -24.41
C ILE A 636 29.90 -2.62 -24.02
N ILE A 637 30.83 -2.89 -23.09
CA ILE A 637 31.83 -1.88 -22.66
C ILE A 637 32.81 -1.49 -23.76
N GLY A 638 33.16 -2.43 -24.65
CA GLY A 638 34.18 -2.24 -25.68
C GLY A 638 35.62 -2.41 -25.16
N ASN A 639 36.58 -2.40 -26.10
CA ASN A 639 38.01 -2.46 -25.79
C ASN A 639 38.78 -1.45 -26.67
N PRO A 640 39.37 -0.38 -26.11
CA PRO A 640 39.30 0.04 -24.69
C PRO A 640 37.87 0.40 -24.27
N ALA A 641 37.63 0.47 -22.95
CA ALA A 641 36.33 0.88 -22.41
C ALA A 641 35.96 2.31 -22.87
N HIS A 642 34.71 2.49 -23.29
CA HIS A 642 34.16 3.79 -23.67
C HIS A 642 32.90 4.13 -22.86
N ILE A 643 32.63 5.42 -22.65
CA ILE A 643 31.60 5.89 -21.72
C ILE A 643 30.19 5.43 -22.12
N GLU A 644 29.88 5.41 -23.41
CA GLU A 644 28.60 4.91 -23.92
C GLU A 644 28.41 3.42 -23.61
N GLY A 645 29.46 2.62 -23.71
CA GLY A 645 29.43 1.20 -23.34
C GLY A 645 29.24 0.98 -21.84
N VAL A 646 29.82 1.84 -21.00
CA VAL A 646 29.60 1.76 -19.54
C VAL A 646 28.20 2.30 -19.16
N GLU A 647 27.67 3.33 -19.85
CA GLU A 647 26.26 3.76 -19.73
C GLU A 647 25.32 2.58 -20.05
N ASP A 648 25.53 1.91 -21.19
CA ASP A 648 24.69 0.79 -21.66
C ASP A 648 24.80 -0.45 -20.74
N LEU A 649 25.98 -0.78 -20.19
CA LEU A 649 26.11 -1.89 -19.22
C LEU A 649 25.44 -1.56 -17.88
N LEU A 650 25.65 -0.34 -17.36
CA LEU A 650 25.04 0.10 -16.11
C LEU A 650 23.52 0.08 -16.20
N TRP A 651 22.95 0.51 -17.34
CA TRP A 651 21.52 0.36 -17.62
C TRP A 651 21.12 -1.11 -17.66
N SER A 652 21.83 -1.94 -18.41
CA SER A 652 21.51 -3.36 -18.58
C SER A 652 21.47 -4.12 -17.25
N VAL A 653 22.44 -3.89 -16.37
CA VAL A 653 22.48 -4.47 -15.01
C VAL A 653 21.34 -3.93 -14.14
N ALA A 654 21.07 -2.62 -14.18
CA ALA A 654 19.94 -2.02 -13.46
C ALA A 654 18.55 -2.49 -13.98
N MET A 655 18.49 -3.06 -15.19
CA MET A 655 17.28 -3.65 -15.77
C MET A 655 17.05 -5.11 -15.40
N LEU A 656 18.04 -5.79 -14.80
CA LEU A 656 17.87 -7.18 -14.39
C LEU A 656 16.79 -7.30 -13.30
N PRO A 657 15.92 -8.33 -13.37
CA PRO A 657 15.04 -8.66 -12.26
C PRO A 657 15.79 -8.95 -10.96
N GLU A 658 17.02 -9.50 -11.02
CA GLU A 658 17.91 -9.68 -9.86
C GLU A 658 18.32 -8.34 -9.21
N PHE A 659 18.37 -7.26 -9.99
CA PHE A 659 18.60 -5.91 -9.47
C PHE A 659 17.32 -5.32 -8.86
N GLN A 660 16.24 -5.22 -9.64
CA GLN A 660 15.04 -4.44 -9.29
C GLN A 660 14.13 -5.09 -8.24
N LEU A 661 14.20 -6.42 -8.09
CA LEU A 661 13.30 -7.18 -7.23
C LEU A 661 13.98 -7.62 -5.92
N ILE A 662 13.15 -7.67 -4.88
CA ILE A 662 13.48 -8.20 -3.56
C ILE A 662 12.79 -9.58 -3.49
N TYR A 663 13.61 -10.61 -3.69
CA TYR A 663 13.24 -12.04 -3.64
C TYR A 663 13.41 -12.64 -2.27
#